data_AF-A0A8S1HIK6-F1
#
_entry.id   AF-A0A8S1HIK6-F1
#
_cell.length_a   1.000
_cell.length_b   1.000
_cell.length_c   1.000
_cell.angle_alpha   90.00
_cell.angle_beta   90.00
_cell.angle_gamma   90.00
#
_symmetry.space_group_name_H-M   'P 1'
#
loop_
_entity.id
_entity.type
_entity.pdbx_description
1 polymer ?
#
loop_
_entity_poly.entity_id
_entity_poly.type
_entity_poly.pdbx_seq_one_letter_code
_entity_poly.pdbx_strand_id
1 'polypeptide(L)'
;MEDMKGVTVLITGSTAGLGLHTAKSLYLRGATVIITCRDEVRGRRALEEIITLSASDRGDEIKDQYRVHLYSLDLTSYRSVINFTEEVSRDFSSIDVIINNAGVMGMAFELSSNGVEMHFATNVFGHYVMINRLLPLLAKSRWTGGARIVVVSSGLYRNTVATPSAKQLMGEKHWEYTSQQAYAFSKLANCLYTVALNSLIARKELKIGVYCMRPGFVRGTDLGRETHWILRALSYPAIWLFSKDLNAGIDTIVYLASTANEQLESGKMYNDRRVEEYASTVDENSARNLCATLFYIEEMIWKRDQSLTETEIEASKAAREYLISDMEDELSTLIPEAPSIRTSTSRRNFVGFWLLGLCNNFAYVIMLSAAKDILDSGEVPGNSTNVQCREHIVSRECQPISTGSVLLADIIPALVVKVSAPFFIHVFPFGVRHLIVVFLQSASFALVGLSSSTGVALLGVVLASAGSGLGEISYLALTSHFDGFSFPKTEKLCKFRLLRRFPVRSFPPGRLGTGGAGVFGALFYALLTDPLLLDVSPKNAMFVMLLLPALFSFTYWKVLTMPSTVHQVDFRDLRSFVVSRDLGRRGLTDETDTLLAGDEFDDELGPGEERVHELSYHQKTRLLLRLLKYMLPLTIVYFGEYFINQGLMELLEFDCSHGFGLGSNSQYRWFQVTYQLGVFVSRSSSQYFTIPSSVLPLLATLQLTNGAVFTSAALYFFLPHILVAFALIFYEGLLGGAAYVNTFRAVHSEIPMAQREFSMGFVSISDTIGIVFAGFLAIPAHNIICRQKLFI
;
A
#
# COMPACT_ATOMS: atom_id res chain seq x y z
N MET A 1 21.12 47.11 -14.17
CA MET A 1 21.15 45.67 -13.84
C MET A 1 22.61 45.29 -13.64
N GLU A 2 22.95 44.53 -12.60
CA GLU A 2 24.31 44.01 -12.42
C GLU A 2 24.66 43.08 -13.59
N ASP A 3 25.84 43.28 -14.19
CA ASP A 3 26.37 42.48 -15.30
C ASP A 3 26.83 41.11 -14.77
N MET A 4 26.41 40.03 -15.42
CA MET A 4 26.72 38.64 -15.06
C MET A 4 27.51 37.92 -16.16
N LYS A 5 28.21 38.67 -17.02
CA LYS A 5 29.15 38.08 -18.00
C LYS A 5 30.17 37.17 -17.33
N GLY A 6 30.36 36.01 -17.94
CA GLY A 6 31.31 35.01 -17.45
C GLY A 6 30.83 34.22 -16.22
N VAL A 7 29.61 34.47 -15.73
CA VAL A 7 29.01 33.75 -14.60
C VAL A 7 28.18 32.58 -15.13
N THR A 8 28.43 31.39 -14.62
CA THR A 8 27.68 30.16 -14.96
C THR A 8 26.62 29.89 -13.90
N VAL A 9 25.35 29.89 -14.32
CA VAL A 9 24.19 29.75 -13.44
C VAL A 9 23.37 28.51 -13.81
N LEU A 10 23.21 27.59 -12.87
CA LEU A 10 22.39 26.38 -13.02
C LEU A 10 21.02 26.59 -12.36
N ILE A 11 19.94 26.31 -13.10
CA ILE A 11 18.56 26.55 -12.63
C ILE A 11 17.72 25.30 -12.83
N THR A 12 17.25 24.71 -11.73
CA THR A 12 16.34 23.56 -11.80
C THR A 12 14.91 23.99 -12.14
N GLY A 13 14.20 23.18 -12.94
CA GLY A 13 12.79 23.44 -13.27
C GLY A 13 12.59 24.70 -14.13
N SER A 14 13.46 24.89 -15.11
CA SER A 14 13.59 26.11 -15.92
C SER A 14 12.82 26.06 -17.25
N THR A 15 11.91 25.09 -17.43
CA THR A 15 11.10 24.97 -18.66
C THR A 15 9.81 25.80 -18.67
N ALA A 16 9.38 26.33 -17.52
CA ALA A 16 8.16 27.13 -17.38
C ALA A 16 8.19 28.01 -16.11
N GLY A 17 7.22 28.92 -15.97
CA GLY A 17 6.99 29.72 -14.76
C GLY A 17 8.21 30.50 -14.27
N LEU A 18 8.40 30.54 -12.93
CA LEU A 18 9.49 31.28 -12.28
C LEU A 18 10.89 30.87 -12.78
N GLY A 19 11.12 29.58 -13.02
CA GLY A 19 12.42 29.08 -13.45
C GLY A 19 12.81 29.59 -14.84
N LEU A 20 11.88 29.54 -15.80
CA LEU A 20 12.12 30.04 -17.16
C LEU A 20 12.31 31.56 -17.18
N HIS A 21 11.51 32.30 -16.42
CA HIS A 21 11.63 33.76 -16.34
C HIS A 21 12.95 34.19 -15.65
N THR A 22 13.37 33.47 -14.62
CA THR A 22 14.69 33.66 -13.99
C THR A 22 15.82 33.39 -14.99
N ALA A 23 15.73 32.28 -15.76
CA ALA A 23 16.71 31.95 -16.80
C ALA A 23 16.84 33.05 -17.86
N LYS A 24 15.71 33.55 -18.37
CA LYS A 24 15.66 34.67 -19.33
C LYS A 24 16.31 35.93 -18.77
N SER A 25 15.98 36.31 -17.53
CA SER A 25 16.52 37.52 -16.89
C SER A 25 18.05 37.45 -16.70
N LEU A 26 18.56 36.31 -16.23
CA LEU A 26 20.00 36.11 -16.03
C LEU A 26 20.77 36.01 -17.35
N TYR A 27 20.16 35.37 -18.37
CA TYR A 27 20.74 35.30 -19.70
C TYR A 27 20.90 36.69 -20.35
N LEU A 28 19.90 37.56 -20.22
CA LEU A 28 19.94 38.95 -20.68
C LEU A 28 20.98 39.79 -19.94
N ARG A 29 21.30 39.43 -18.69
CA ARG A 29 22.39 40.03 -17.90
C ARG A 29 23.77 39.51 -18.26
N GLY A 30 23.89 38.58 -19.21
CA GLY A 30 25.19 38.07 -19.69
C GLY A 30 25.64 36.73 -19.09
N ALA A 31 24.84 36.11 -18.20
CA ALA A 31 25.18 34.82 -17.60
C ALA A 31 25.09 33.65 -18.60
N THR A 32 25.98 32.67 -18.46
CA THR A 32 25.81 31.35 -19.07
C THR A 32 24.80 30.56 -18.26
N VAL A 33 23.67 30.19 -18.86
CA VAL A 33 22.56 29.56 -18.12
C VAL A 33 22.47 28.07 -18.45
N ILE A 34 22.57 27.23 -17.43
CA ILE A 34 22.30 25.80 -17.51
C ILE A 34 20.83 25.60 -17.10
N ILE A 35 19.99 25.26 -18.06
CA ILE A 35 18.58 24.93 -17.86
C ILE A 35 18.38 23.41 -17.82
N THR A 36 17.40 22.97 -17.03
CA THR A 36 17.11 21.55 -16.88
C THR A 36 15.65 21.24 -17.23
N CYS A 37 15.45 20.08 -17.85
CA CYS A 37 14.13 19.60 -18.23
C CYS A 37 13.92 18.12 -17.88
N ARG A 38 12.69 17.77 -17.50
CA ARG A 38 12.23 16.36 -17.48
C ARG A 38 11.66 15.92 -18.83
N ASP A 39 11.07 16.87 -19.54
CA ASP A 39 10.45 16.68 -20.86
C ASP A 39 11.28 17.42 -21.90
N GLU A 40 11.87 16.67 -22.83
CA GLU A 40 12.80 17.21 -23.83
C GLU A 40 12.12 18.21 -24.77
N VAL A 41 10.85 18.00 -25.12
CA VAL A 41 10.10 18.90 -26.02
C VAL A 41 9.89 20.25 -25.35
N ARG A 42 9.49 20.25 -24.07
CA ARG A 42 9.37 21.50 -23.29
C ARG A 42 10.73 22.17 -23.07
N GLY A 43 11.78 21.37 -22.85
CA GLY A 43 13.15 21.85 -22.71
C GLY A 43 13.62 22.59 -23.96
N ARG A 44 13.45 21.99 -25.15
CA ARG A 44 13.83 22.60 -26.44
C ARG A 44 13.06 23.89 -26.70
N ARG A 45 11.75 23.92 -26.39
CA ARG A 45 10.97 25.16 -26.53
C ARG A 45 11.48 26.27 -25.60
N ALA A 46 11.79 25.95 -24.34
CA ALA A 46 12.36 26.91 -23.39
C ALA A 46 13.73 27.43 -23.86
N LEU A 47 14.57 26.56 -24.44
CA LEU A 47 15.85 26.90 -25.04
C LEU A 47 15.65 27.90 -26.20
N GLU A 48 14.76 27.60 -27.14
CA GLU A 48 14.41 28.49 -28.25
C GLU A 48 13.88 29.84 -27.77
N GLU A 49 13.03 29.87 -26.74
CA GLU A 49 12.52 31.09 -26.15
C GLU A 49 13.60 31.96 -25.49
N ILE A 50 14.66 31.37 -24.93
CA ILE A 50 15.80 32.12 -24.35
C ILE A 50 16.70 32.65 -25.47
N ILE A 51 16.95 31.83 -26.49
CA ILE A 51 17.79 32.19 -27.64
C ILE A 51 17.15 33.33 -28.45
N THR A 52 15.86 33.25 -28.74
CA THR A 52 15.14 34.25 -29.55
C THR A 52 15.17 35.65 -28.92
N LEU A 53 15.20 35.76 -27.59
CA LEU A 53 15.34 37.04 -26.89
C LEU A 53 16.66 37.78 -27.23
N SER A 54 17.72 37.06 -27.61
CA SER A 54 18.99 37.68 -28.01
C SER A 54 18.97 38.27 -29.42
N ALA A 55 18.11 37.78 -30.32
CA ALA A 55 18.03 38.25 -31.71
C ALA A 55 17.30 39.59 -31.84
N SER A 56 16.43 39.93 -30.88
CA SER A 56 15.64 41.17 -30.90
C SER A 56 16.35 42.41 -30.34
N ASP A 57 17.49 42.25 -29.64
CA ASP A 57 18.08 43.34 -28.84
C ASP A 57 19.51 43.74 -29.27
N ARG A 58 20.13 43.04 -30.24
CA ARG A 58 21.46 43.36 -30.75
C ARG A 58 21.52 43.17 -32.26
N GLY A 59 21.58 44.28 -32.98
CA GLY A 59 21.88 44.29 -34.41
C GLY A 59 23.24 43.63 -34.68
N ASP A 60 23.26 42.86 -35.77
CA ASP A 60 24.41 42.37 -36.53
C ASP A 60 25.78 42.51 -35.86
N GLU A 61 26.12 41.54 -35.01
CA GLU A 61 27.45 40.95 -34.85
C GLU A 61 27.45 40.10 -33.59
N ILE A 62 27.55 38.77 -33.76
CA ILE A 62 28.30 37.80 -32.93
C ILE A 62 27.78 36.38 -33.22
N LYS A 63 28.65 35.57 -33.84
CA LYS A 63 28.54 34.11 -33.96
C LYS A 63 29.06 33.42 -32.68
N ASP A 64 28.58 33.81 -31.50
CA ASP A 64 28.96 33.11 -30.26
C ASP A 64 28.09 31.87 -30.08
N GLN A 65 28.73 30.78 -29.65
CA GLN A 65 28.06 29.62 -29.10
C GLN A 65 27.01 30.09 -28.08
N TYR A 66 25.76 29.65 -28.25
CA TYR A 66 24.67 30.06 -27.38
C TYR A 66 25.06 29.83 -25.90
N ARG A 67 24.99 30.88 -25.07
CA ARG A 67 25.29 30.85 -23.63
C ARG A 67 24.18 30.18 -22.81
N VAL A 68 23.51 29.19 -23.39
CA VAL A 68 22.41 28.46 -22.76
C VAL A 68 22.55 26.98 -23.09
N HIS A 69 22.56 26.15 -22.05
CA HIS A 69 22.77 24.71 -22.14
C HIS A 69 21.59 23.97 -21.54
N LEU A 70 21.10 22.95 -22.24
CA LEU A 70 19.94 22.16 -21.83
C LEU A 70 20.38 20.76 -21.40
N TYR A 71 19.99 20.35 -20.20
CA TYR A 71 20.25 19.01 -19.68
C TYR A 71 18.97 18.33 -19.20
N SER A 72 18.95 16.99 -19.28
CA SER A 72 17.89 16.19 -18.69
C SER A 72 18.10 16.04 -17.19
N LEU A 73 17.07 16.32 -16.39
CA LEU A 73 17.09 16.13 -14.94
C LEU A 73 15.69 15.78 -14.42
N ASP A 74 15.58 14.59 -13.82
CA ASP A 74 14.45 14.19 -13.00
C ASP A 74 14.88 14.08 -11.53
N LEU A 75 14.49 15.07 -10.72
CA LEU A 75 14.79 15.11 -9.29
C LEU A 75 14.12 13.97 -8.50
N THR A 76 13.15 13.26 -9.09
CA THR A 76 12.50 12.08 -8.48
C THR A 76 13.27 10.78 -8.72
N SER A 77 14.38 10.84 -9.45
CA SER A 77 15.24 9.71 -9.77
C SER A 77 16.69 9.98 -9.38
N TYR A 78 17.18 9.27 -8.36
CA TYR A 78 18.56 9.33 -7.87
C TYR A 78 19.57 9.11 -9.00
N ARG A 79 19.30 8.14 -9.90
CA ARG A 79 20.13 7.88 -11.07
C ARG A 79 20.15 9.03 -12.07
N SER A 80 19.00 9.67 -12.31
CA SER A 80 18.95 10.85 -13.16
C SER A 80 19.79 11.99 -12.59
N VAL A 81 19.76 12.18 -11.26
CA VAL A 81 20.57 13.20 -10.60
C VAL A 81 22.07 12.89 -10.74
N ILE A 82 22.49 11.63 -10.53
CA ILE A 82 23.90 11.23 -10.71
C ILE A 82 24.36 11.52 -12.14
N ASN A 83 23.66 10.98 -13.14
CA ASN A 83 24.03 11.15 -14.55
C ASN A 83 24.13 12.64 -14.92
N PHE A 84 23.13 13.43 -14.51
CA PHE A 84 23.13 14.87 -14.73
C PHE A 84 24.37 15.55 -14.13
N THR A 85 24.71 15.24 -12.87
CA THR A 85 25.88 15.87 -12.22
C THR A 85 27.21 15.45 -12.85
N GLU A 86 27.30 14.23 -13.37
CA GLU A 86 28.48 13.76 -14.09
C GLU A 86 28.64 14.44 -15.46
N GLU A 87 27.55 14.56 -16.23
CA GLU A 87 27.54 15.29 -17.49
C GLU A 87 27.94 16.75 -17.29
N VAL A 88 27.35 17.44 -16.31
CA VAL A 88 27.67 18.83 -15.99
C VAL A 88 29.13 18.97 -15.51
N SER A 89 29.64 18.05 -14.71
CA SER A 89 31.03 18.08 -14.23
C SER A 89 32.06 17.81 -15.32
N ARG A 90 31.66 17.10 -16.38
CA ARG A 90 32.49 16.88 -17.56
C ARG A 90 32.53 18.13 -18.45
N ASP A 91 31.40 18.79 -18.60
CA ASP A 91 31.21 19.85 -19.59
C ASP A 91 31.58 21.24 -19.03
N PHE A 92 31.60 21.43 -17.70
CA PHE A 92 31.96 22.70 -17.05
C PHE A 92 33.07 22.56 -16.00
N SER A 93 34.03 23.47 -16.03
CA SER A 93 35.13 23.52 -15.05
C SER A 93 34.74 24.09 -13.68
N SER A 94 33.70 24.92 -13.64
CA SER A 94 33.17 25.58 -12.44
C SER A 94 31.73 26.02 -12.66
N ILE A 95 30.97 26.12 -11.56
CA ILE A 95 29.64 26.74 -11.53
C ILE A 95 29.69 27.84 -10.47
N ASP A 96 29.04 28.97 -10.72
CA ASP A 96 29.08 30.11 -9.81
C ASP A 96 27.79 30.21 -8.99
N VAL A 97 26.63 29.92 -9.61
CA VAL A 97 25.33 30.02 -8.94
C VAL A 97 24.49 28.78 -9.22
N ILE A 98 23.95 28.15 -8.17
CA ILE A 98 22.92 27.12 -8.30
C ILE A 98 21.60 27.64 -7.72
N ILE A 99 20.52 27.53 -8.51
CA ILE A 99 19.17 27.91 -8.11
C ILE A 99 18.28 26.67 -8.04
N ASN A 100 18.02 26.22 -6.82
CA ASN A 100 17.10 25.12 -6.51
C ASN A 100 15.65 25.65 -6.57
N ASN A 101 15.13 25.79 -7.79
CA ASN A 101 13.82 26.36 -8.08
C ASN A 101 12.73 25.30 -8.30
N ALA A 102 13.09 24.13 -8.84
CA ALA A 102 12.12 23.09 -9.16
C ALA A 102 11.26 22.71 -7.95
N GLY A 103 9.96 22.53 -8.16
CA GLY A 103 9.11 21.99 -7.12
C GLY A 103 7.72 21.62 -7.60
N VAL A 104 7.08 20.75 -6.83
CA VAL A 104 5.69 20.30 -7.01
C VAL A 104 4.88 20.63 -5.76
N MET A 105 3.58 20.80 -5.93
CA MET A 105 2.60 21.09 -4.89
C MET A 105 1.29 20.38 -5.25
N GLY A 106 0.52 19.95 -4.25
CA GLY A 106 -0.82 19.42 -4.48
C GLY A 106 -0.83 17.95 -4.92
N MET A 107 0.30 17.23 -4.79
CA MET A 107 0.37 15.82 -5.14
C MET A 107 -0.36 14.96 -4.10
N ALA A 108 -1.06 13.91 -4.54
CA ALA A 108 -1.51 12.84 -3.65
C ALA A 108 -0.30 12.10 -3.07
N PHE A 109 -0.49 11.30 -2.02
CA PHE A 109 0.60 10.50 -1.48
C PHE A 109 1.07 9.49 -2.53
N GLU A 110 2.25 9.74 -3.08
CA GLU A 110 2.91 8.91 -4.06
C GLU A 110 4.39 8.85 -3.72
N LEU A 111 5.01 7.71 -4.02
CA LEU A 111 6.45 7.53 -3.86
C LEU A 111 7.13 7.70 -5.21
N SER A 112 8.29 8.32 -5.20
CA SER A 112 9.21 8.47 -6.33
C SER A 112 9.74 7.12 -6.79
N SER A 113 10.49 7.12 -7.91
CA SER A 113 11.16 5.90 -8.42
C SER A 113 12.09 5.24 -7.39
N ASN A 114 12.62 6.03 -6.45
CA ASN A 114 13.49 5.56 -5.37
C ASN A 114 12.76 5.31 -4.04
N GLY A 115 11.43 5.38 -4.02
CA GLY A 115 10.63 5.08 -2.84
C GLY A 115 10.57 6.21 -1.81
N VAL A 116 10.66 7.48 -2.22
CA VAL A 116 10.58 8.66 -1.34
C VAL A 116 9.34 9.48 -1.70
N GLU A 117 8.61 10.02 -0.73
CA GLU A 117 7.40 10.81 -0.95
C GLU A 117 7.63 11.95 -1.95
N MET A 118 6.69 12.14 -2.88
CA MET A 118 6.87 12.93 -4.09
C MET A 118 7.27 14.40 -3.87
N HIS A 119 6.66 15.10 -2.90
CA HIS A 119 7.05 16.48 -2.57
C HIS A 119 8.45 16.52 -1.99
N PHE A 120 8.76 15.65 -1.03
CA PHE A 120 10.08 15.58 -0.41
C PHE A 120 11.16 15.17 -1.41
N ALA A 121 10.88 14.17 -2.25
CA ALA A 121 11.75 13.69 -3.31
C ALA A 121 12.13 14.82 -4.29
N THR A 122 11.12 15.55 -4.79
CA THR A 122 11.33 16.59 -5.81
C THR A 122 11.88 17.88 -5.22
N ASN A 123 11.29 18.37 -4.13
CA ASN A 123 11.56 19.71 -3.63
C ASN A 123 12.86 19.76 -2.81
N VAL A 124 13.23 18.65 -2.16
CA VAL A 124 14.31 18.59 -1.15
C VAL A 124 15.38 17.55 -1.52
N PHE A 125 15.02 16.26 -1.53
CA PHE A 125 15.99 15.17 -1.59
C PHE A 125 16.81 15.16 -2.89
N GLY A 126 16.16 15.31 -4.06
CA GLY A 126 16.87 15.39 -5.33
C GLY A 126 17.85 16.58 -5.40
N HIS A 127 17.45 17.74 -4.84
CA HIS A 127 18.34 18.91 -4.75
C HIS A 127 19.49 18.68 -3.78
N TYR A 128 19.25 18.04 -2.64
CA TYR A 128 20.29 17.66 -1.68
C TYR A 128 21.39 16.84 -2.35
N VAL A 129 21.02 15.78 -3.08
CA VAL A 129 21.98 14.92 -3.79
C VAL A 129 22.73 15.71 -4.87
N MET A 130 22.01 16.53 -5.64
CA MET A 130 22.58 17.37 -6.70
C MET A 130 23.62 18.35 -6.14
N ILE A 131 23.31 19.03 -5.03
CA ILE A 131 24.21 19.99 -4.40
C ILE A 131 25.47 19.29 -3.90
N ASN A 132 25.35 18.17 -3.19
CA ASN A 132 26.53 17.44 -2.68
C ASN A 132 27.49 17.06 -3.81
N ARG A 133 26.97 16.59 -4.95
CA ARG A 133 27.80 16.19 -6.10
C ARG A 133 28.37 17.36 -6.89
N LEU A 134 27.69 18.51 -6.94
CA LEU A 134 28.16 19.71 -7.65
C LEU A 134 28.97 20.68 -6.79
N LEU A 135 29.03 20.47 -5.47
CA LEU A 135 29.76 21.35 -4.56
C LEU A 135 31.26 21.52 -4.92
N PRO A 136 31.98 20.48 -5.38
CA PRO A 136 33.35 20.65 -5.85
C PRO A 136 33.49 21.61 -7.05
N LEU A 137 32.47 21.77 -7.90
CA LEU A 137 32.47 22.76 -8.99
C LEU A 137 32.18 24.17 -8.47
N LEU A 138 31.29 24.31 -7.49
CA LEU A 138 31.03 25.59 -6.81
C LEU A 138 32.28 26.11 -6.10
N ALA A 139 33.00 25.22 -5.42
CA ALA A 139 34.25 25.56 -4.72
C ALA A 139 35.37 26.04 -5.67
N LYS A 140 35.29 25.70 -6.97
CA LYS A 140 36.23 26.15 -8.00
C LYS A 140 35.86 27.50 -8.64
N SER A 141 34.70 28.07 -8.28
CA SER A 141 34.27 29.37 -8.80
C SER A 141 35.33 30.44 -8.56
N ARG A 142 35.54 31.27 -9.58
CA ARG A 142 36.44 32.43 -9.54
C ARG A 142 35.69 33.75 -9.67
N TRP A 143 34.36 33.70 -9.66
CA TRP A 143 33.55 34.90 -9.78
C TRP A 143 33.73 35.77 -8.53
N THR A 144 34.03 37.06 -8.74
CA THR A 144 34.28 38.02 -7.67
C THR A 144 33.07 38.28 -6.78
N GLY A 145 31.85 38.04 -7.31
CA GLY A 145 30.62 38.09 -6.51
C GLY A 145 30.50 36.96 -5.49
N GLY A 146 31.31 35.90 -5.61
CA GLY A 146 31.30 34.73 -4.73
C GLY A 146 30.26 33.68 -5.15
N ALA A 147 30.67 32.41 -5.12
CA ALA A 147 29.79 31.28 -5.43
C ALA A 147 28.61 31.22 -4.46
N ARG A 148 27.46 30.70 -4.92
CA ARG A 148 26.28 30.57 -4.05
C ARG A 148 25.25 29.54 -4.48
N ILE A 149 24.40 29.20 -3.51
CA ILE A 149 23.24 28.34 -3.67
C ILE A 149 22.00 29.14 -3.23
N VAL A 150 20.99 29.22 -4.09
CA VAL A 150 19.70 29.87 -3.81
C VAL A 150 18.61 28.81 -3.78
N VAL A 151 17.95 28.65 -2.63
CA VAL A 151 16.90 27.66 -2.40
C VAL A 151 15.52 28.32 -2.37
N VAL A 152 14.63 27.89 -3.26
CA VAL A 152 13.26 28.44 -3.35
C VAL A 152 12.31 27.69 -2.40
N SER A 153 11.88 28.39 -1.36
CA SER A 153 10.89 27.94 -0.37
C SER A 153 9.52 28.63 -0.59
N SER A 154 8.63 28.60 0.42
CA SER A 154 7.30 29.20 0.41
C SER A 154 6.88 29.58 1.82
N GLY A 155 6.14 30.68 2.00
CA GLY A 155 5.59 31.07 3.30
C GLY A 155 4.71 30.02 3.99
N LEU A 156 4.18 29.05 3.21
CA LEU A 156 3.44 27.90 3.72
C LEU A 156 4.28 26.97 4.61
N TYR A 157 5.61 27.09 4.62
CA TYR A 157 6.46 26.31 5.52
C TYR A 157 6.08 26.50 7.00
N ARG A 158 5.57 27.70 7.35
CA ARG A 158 5.12 28.05 8.71
C ARG A 158 3.89 27.26 9.16
N ASN A 159 3.15 26.66 8.24
CA ASN A 159 1.93 25.91 8.53
C ASN A 159 2.20 24.43 8.83
N THR A 160 3.47 24.03 8.94
CA THR A 160 3.85 22.66 9.26
C THR A 160 3.45 22.35 10.70
N VAL A 161 2.53 21.39 10.87
CA VAL A 161 2.04 20.97 12.19
C VAL A 161 2.90 19.85 12.78
N ALA A 162 3.49 19.01 11.93
CA ALA A 162 4.32 17.88 12.36
C ALA A 162 5.43 17.58 11.35
N THR A 163 6.57 17.09 11.86
CA THR A 163 7.70 16.63 11.05
C THR A 163 7.61 15.11 10.84
N PRO A 164 7.40 14.63 9.60
CA PRO A 164 7.37 13.21 9.32
C PRO A 164 8.76 12.58 9.53
N SER A 165 8.77 11.37 10.09
CA SER A 165 9.99 10.57 10.21
C SER A 165 10.48 10.08 8.85
N ALA A 166 11.76 9.71 8.76
CA ALA A 166 12.35 9.17 7.53
C ALA A 166 11.60 7.95 6.98
N LYS A 167 11.09 7.08 7.87
CA LYS A 167 10.25 5.93 7.51
C LYS A 167 8.92 6.34 6.89
N GLN A 168 8.29 7.42 7.37
CA GLN A 168 7.06 7.96 6.78
C GLN A 168 7.32 8.56 5.40
N LEU A 169 8.42 9.29 5.26
CA LEU A 169 8.86 9.84 3.97
C LEU A 169 9.19 8.74 2.95
N MET A 170 9.64 7.57 3.38
CA MET A 170 9.87 6.42 2.50
C MET A 170 8.65 5.48 2.33
N GLY A 171 7.51 5.81 2.93
CA GLY A 171 6.30 4.99 2.88
C GLY A 171 6.39 3.66 3.63
N GLU A 172 7.35 3.51 4.54
CA GLU A 172 7.51 2.33 5.40
C GLU A 172 6.62 2.36 6.63
N LYS A 173 6.22 3.56 7.06
CA LYS A 173 5.34 3.79 8.21
C LYS A 173 4.13 4.61 7.76
N HIS A 174 2.96 4.29 8.33
CA HIS A 174 1.75 5.06 8.08
C HIS A 174 1.95 6.53 8.47
N TRP A 175 1.42 7.41 7.63
CA TRP A 175 1.46 8.85 7.77
C TRP A 175 0.06 9.37 7.42
N GLU A 176 -0.54 10.14 8.33
CA GLU A 176 -1.77 10.90 8.07
C GLU A 176 -1.46 12.00 7.05
N TYR A 177 -1.37 11.59 5.78
CA TYR A 177 -0.89 12.42 4.70
C TYR A 177 -1.95 13.41 4.29
N THR A 178 -1.62 14.69 4.36
CA THR A 178 -2.33 15.73 3.63
C THR A 178 -1.36 16.43 2.69
N SER A 179 -1.79 16.63 1.44
CA SER A 179 -0.93 17.23 0.41
C SER A 179 -0.39 18.61 0.82
N GLN A 180 -1.21 19.38 1.55
CA GLN A 180 -0.82 20.68 2.08
C GLN A 180 0.28 20.56 3.15
N GLN A 181 0.15 19.65 4.12
CA GLN A 181 1.18 19.45 5.15
C GLN A 181 2.45 18.85 4.58
N ALA A 182 2.36 17.92 3.62
CA ALA A 182 3.54 17.36 2.94
C ALA A 182 4.30 18.44 2.15
N TYR A 183 3.58 19.31 1.44
CA TYR A 183 4.17 20.44 0.76
C TYR A 183 4.78 21.46 1.75
N ALA A 184 4.04 21.84 2.80
CA ALA A 184 4.52 22.74 3.86
C ALA A 184 5.80 22.20 4.49
N PHE A 185 5.83 20.91 4.85
CA PHE A 185 7.01 20.24 5.36
C PHE A 185 8.16 20.24 4.35
N SER A 186 7.91 19.96 3.07
CA SER A 186 8.98 20.03 2.04
C SER A 186 9.60 21.42 1.93
N LYS A 187 8.81 22.48 2.17
CA LYS A 187 9.28 23.88 2.16
C LYS A 187 9.96 24.26 3.48
N LEU A 188 9.54 23.69 4.61
CA LEU A 188 10.26 23.78 5.88
C LEU A 188 11.62 23.10 5.77
N ALA A 189 11.66 21.92 5.15
CA ALA A 189 12.89 21.18 4.91
C ALA A 189 13.88 21.96 4.03
N ASN A 190 13.40 22.74 3.04
CA ASN A 190 14.28 23.66 2.29
C ASN A 190 14.91 24.74 3.20
N CYS A 191 14.16 25.30 4.15
CA CYS A 191 14.68 26.26 5.13
C CYS A 191 15.71 25.62 6.04
N LEU A 192 15.37 24.47 6.64
CA LEU A 192 16.25 23.70 7.52
C LEU A 192 17.53 23.25 6.80
N TYR A 193 17.41 22.80 5.55
CA TYR A 193 18.55 22.40 4.72
C TYR A 193 19.46 23.59 4.41
N THR A 194 18.90 24.78 4.17
CA THR A 194 19.68 26.02 3.97
C THR A 194 20.53 26.33 5.21
N VAL A 195 19.93 26.26 6.41
CA VAL A 195 20.64 26.48 7.68
C VAL A 195 21.73 25.44 7.88
N ALA A 196 21.40 24.15 7.72
CA ALA A 196 22.39 23.08 7.88
C ALA A 196 23.55 23.19 6.89
N LEU A 197 23.25 23.44 5.61
CA LEU A 197 24.26 23.56 4.57
C LEU A 197 25.16 24.77 4.78
N ASN A 198 24.62 25.90 5.22
CA ASN A 198 25.41 27.08 5.58
C ASN A 198 26.40 26.77 6.69
N SER A 199 25.96 26.07 7.75
CA SER A 199 26.84 25.67 8.85
C SER A 199 27.92 24.69 8.40
N LEU A 200 27.61 23.74 7.51
CA LEU A 200 28.60 22.80 6.95
C LEU A 200 29.63 23.51 6.07
N ILE A 201 29.20 24.43 5.21
CA ILE A 201 30.08 25.23 4.34
C ILE A 201 31.01 26.12 5.16
N ALA A 202 30.48 26.76 6.21
CA ALA A 202 31.28 27.60 7.11
C ALA A 202 32.37 26.80 7.84
N ARG A 203 32.06 25.58 8.30
CA ARG A 203 33.04 24.68 8.94
C ARG A 203 34.18 24.26 8.00
N LYS A 204 33.89 24.11 6.71
CA LYS A 204 34.89 23.82 5.67
C LYS A 204 35.60 25.06 5.12
N GLU A 205 35.31 26.24 5.67
CA GLU A 205 35.85 27.53 5.22
C GLU A 205 35.65 27.78 3.72
N LEU A 206 34.61 27.19 3.13
CA LEU A 206 34.29 27.35 1.73
C LEU A 206 33.62 28.71 1.52
N LYS A 207 34.12 29.49 0.55
CA LYS A 207 33.59 30.82 0.21
C LYS A 207 32.32 30.74 -0.64
N ILE A 208 31.32 30.01 -0.17
CA ILE A 208 30.05 29.77 -0.86
C ILE A 208 28.91 30.34 0.00
N GLY A 209 28.08 31.21 -0.56
CA GLY A 209 26.88 31.71 0.09
C GLY A 209 25.70 30.74 -0.04
N VAL A 210 24.86 30.61 0.98
CA VAL A 210 23.64 29.79 0.94
C VAL A 210 22.46 30.65 1.33
N TYR A 211 21.50 30.81 0.44
CA TYR A 211 20.38 31.72 0.64
C TYR A 211 19.07 30.98 0.43
N CYS A 212 18.09 31.18 1.32
CA CYS A 212 16.73 30.72 1.11
C CYS A 212 15.86 31.91 0.71
N MET A 213 14.84 31.70 -0.11
CA MET A 213 13.92 32.77 -0.46
C MET A 213 12.48 32.27 -0.62
N ARG A 214 11.50 33.17 -0.46
CA ARG A 214 10.11 32.92 -0.86
C ARG A 214 9.67 33.94 -1.91
N PRO A 215 9.10 33.52 -3.05
CA PRO A 215 8.71 34.43 -4.13
C PRO A 215 7.40 35.19 -3.84
N GLY A 216 6.72 34.87 -2.74
CA GLY A 216 5.35 35.32 -2.47
C GLY A 216 4.33 34.57 -3.33
N PHE A 217 3.10 35.08 -3.38
CA PHE A 217 2.05 34.49 -4.20
C PHE A 217 2.16 35.00 -5.63
N VAL A 218 2.69 34.20 -6.57
CA VAL A 218 3.00 34.63 -7.95
C VAL A 218 2.03 34.01 -8.96
N ARG A 219 1.44 34.85 -9.84
CA ARG A 219 0.58 34.43 -10.94
C ARG A 219 1.37 33.88 -12.12
N GLY A 220 0.76 32.96 -12.88
CA GLY A 220 1.37 32.44 -14.11
C GLY A 220 2.44 31.38 -13.89
N THR A 221 2.49 30.78 -12.70
CA THR A 221 3.32 29.60 -12.43
C THR A 221 2.53 28.31 -12.66
N ASP A 222 3.20 27.27 -13.16
CA ASP A 222 2.61 25.94 -13.37
C ASP A 222 2.49 25.11 -12.07
N LEU A 223 2.79 25.71 -10.91
CA LEU A 223 2.88 25.00 -9.62
C LEU A 223 1.52 24.47 -9.14
N GLY A 224 0.41 25.12 -9.51
CA GLY A 224 -0.96 24.71 -9.18
C GLY A 224 -1.67 23.93 -10.29
N ARG A 225 -0.95 23.35 -11.26
CA ARG A 225 -1.56 22.66 -12.42
C ARG A 225 -2.37 21.41 -12.05
N GLU A 226 -2.04 20.78 -10.92
CA GLU A 226 -2.74 19.60 -10.41
C GLU A 226 -4.03 19.97 -9.64
N THR A 227 -4.25 21.25 -9.34
CA THR A 227 -5.48 21.74 -8.73
C THR A 227 -6.63 21.66 -9.73
N HIS A 228 -7.79 21.15 -9.30
CA HIS A 228 -8.97 20.95 -10.14
C HIS A 228 -9.34 22.22 -10.94
N TRP A 229 -9.55 22.07 -12.25
CA TRP A 229 -9.71 23.21 -13.18
C TRP A 229 -10.85 24.17 -12.82
N ILE A 230 -11.96 23.66 -12.25
CA ILE A 230 -13.09 24.50 -11.78
C ILE A 230 -12.67 25.39 -10.61
N LEU A 231 -11.93 24.85 -9.63
CA LEU A 231 -11.42 25.64 -8.50
C LEU A 231 -10.39 26.66 -8.98
N ARG A 232 -9.56 26.30 -9.96
CA ARG A 232 -8.61 27.20 -10.62
C ARG A 232 -9.30 28.35 -11.38
N ALA A 233 -10.46 28.07 -11.99
CA ALA A 233 -11.26 29.08 -12.68
C ALA A 233 -12.00 30.02 -11.70
N LEU A 234 -12.62 29.48 -10.66
CA LEU A 234 -13.35 30.26 -9.65
C LEU A 234 -12.43 31.13 -8.79
N SER A 235 -11.23 30.64 -8.48
CA SER A 235 -10.22 31.42 -7.75
C SER A 235 -9.51 32.47 -8.61
N TYR A 236 -9.67 32.44 -9.94
CA TYR A 236 -8.92 33.30 -10.86
C TYR A 236 -9.03 34.81 -10.53
N PRO A 237 -10.20 35.40 -10.24
CA PRO A 237 -10.30 36.82 -9.91
C PRO A 237 -9.57 37.18 -8.60
N ALA A 238 -9.71 36.36 -7.56
CA ALA A 238 -9.00 36.55 -6.30
C ALA A 238 -7.48 36.39 -6.48
N ILE A 239 -7.06 35.40 -7.28
CA ILE A 239 -5.65 35.22 -7.62
C ILE A 239 -5.12 36.47 -8.30
N TRP A 240 -5.83 37.05 -9.28
CA TRP A 240 -5.37 38.27 -9.96
C TRP A 240 -5.14 39.44 -9.01
N LEU A 241 -6.04 39.62 -8.04
CA LEU A 241 -6.03 40.76 -7.14
C LEU A 241 -4.90 40.69 -6.09
N PHE A 242 -4.55 39.48 -5.63
CA PHE A 242 -3.59 39.27 -4.53
C PHE A 242 -2.23 38.69 -4.98
N SER A 243 -2.07 38.31 -6.24
CA SER A 243 -0.81 37.73 -6.76
C SER A 243 0.13 38.77 -7.34
N LYS A 244 1.43 38.58 -7.11
CA LYS A 244 2.51 39.24 -7.85
C LYS A 244 2.57 38.74 -9.29
N ASP A 245 2.98 39.60 -10.22
CA ASP A 245 3.36 39.16 -11.56
C ASP A 245 4.68 38.37 -11.55
N LEU A 246 5.02 37.73 -12.68
CA LEU A 246 6.23 36.92 -12.81
C LEU A 246 7.52 37.73 -12.63
N ASN A 247 7.56 39.00 -13.04
CA ASN A 247 8.76 39.84 -12.90
C ASN A 247 9.01 40.19 -11.43
N ALA A 248 7.96 40.56 -10.70
CA ALA A 248 8.00 40.76 -9.25
C ALA A 248 8.32 39.45 -8.51
N GLY A 249 7.88 38.30 -9.03
CA GLY A 249 8.16 36.98 -8.45
C GLY A 249 9.62 36.51 -8.56
N ILE A 250 10.28 36.80 -9.69
CA ILE A 250 11.71 36.44 -9.88
C ILE A 250 12.67 37.47 -9.27
N ASP A 251 12.19 38.65 -8.91
CA ASP A 251 13.00 39.79 -8.50
C ASP A 251 14.00 39.46 -7.39
N THR A 252 13.53 38.77 -6.33
CA THR A 252 14.37 38.37 -5.20
C THR A 252 15.34 37.24 -5.59
N ILE A 253 14.94 36.31 -6.46
CA ILE A 253 15.83 35.23 -6.95
C ILE A 253 16.98 35.82 -7.77
N VAL A 254 16.67 36.75 -8.67
CA VAL A 254 17.68 37.43 -9.51
C VAL A 254 18.59 38.31 -8.67
N TYR A 255 18.05 39.03 -7.67
CA TYR A 255 18.84 39.80 -6.71
C TYR A 255 19.85 38.92 -5.97
N LEU A 256 19.41 37.80 -5.38
CA LEU A 256 20.29 36.86 -4.70
C LEU A 256 21.30 36.21 -5.66
N ALA A 257 20.94 36.01 -6.92
CA ALA A 257 21.83 35.43 -7.92
C ALA A 257 22.90 36.41 -8.43
N SER A 258 22.66 37.73 -8.43
CA SER A 258 23.58 38.72 -9.01
C SER A 258 24.41 39.51 -7.98
N THR A 259 23.87 39.75 -6.78
CA THR A 259 24.50 40.65 -5.79
C THR A 259 25.67 40.00 -5.06
N ALA A 260 26.77 40.72 -4.81
CA ALA A 260 27.94 40.13 -4.16
C ALA A 260 27.63 39.53 -2.77
N ASN A 261 28.24 38.39 -2.43
CA ASN A 261 27.99 37.67 -1.17
C ASN A 261 28.24 38.55 0.08
N GLU A 262 29.17 39.49 0.01
CA GLU A 262 29.49 40.44 1.10
C GLU A 262 28.34 41.37 1.46
N GLN A 263 27.38 41.57 0.54
CA GLN A 263 26.19 42.39 0.74
C GLN A 263 24.99 41.57 1.22
N LEU A 264 25.15 40.25 1.38
CA LEU A 264 24.08 39.32 1.69
C LEU A 264 24.41 38.52 2.97
N GLU A 265 23.38 38.21 3.75
CA GLU A 265 23.50 37.39 4.94
C GLU A 265 23.26 35.91 4.57
N SER A 266 24.32 35.12 4.61
CA SER A 266 24.24 33.67 4.34
C SER A 266 23.48 32.94 5.44
N GLY A 267 22.78 31.87 5.06
CA GLY A 267 21.91 31.06 5.93
C GLY A 267 20.51 31.64 6.16
N LYS A 268 20.21 32.87 5.69
CA LYS A 268 18.94 33.56 5.96
C LYS A 268 17.88 33.36 4.88
N MET A 269 16.62 33.61 5.25
CA MET A 269 15.49 33.72 4.32
C MET A 269 15.38 35.14 3.78
N TYR A 270 15.09 35.28 2.49
CA TYR A 270 14.79 36.56 1.85
C TYR A 270 13.37 36.60 1.30
N ASN A 271 12.71 37.74 1.52
CA ASN A 271 11.45 38.11 0.88
C ASN A 271 11.52 39.57 0.43
N ASP A 272 11.22 39.83 -0.85
CA ASP A 272 11.27 41.17 -1.42
C ASP A 272 12.62 41.88 -1.19
N ARG A 273 13.72 41.13 -1.46
CA ARG A 273 15.14 41.54 -1.27
C ARG A 273 15.54 41.89 0.17
N ARG A 274 14.69 41.61 1.16
CA ARG A 274 15.00 41.85 2.57
C ARG A 274 15.12 40.54 3.32
N VAL A 275 15.99 40.52 4.31
CA VAL A 275 16.09 39.42 5.27
C VAL A 275 14.77 39.31 6.02
N GLU A 276 14.24 38.10 6.09
CA GLU A 276 13.06 37.73 6.87
C GLU A 276 13.49 36.70 7.92
N GLU A 277 13.02 36.89 9.14
CA GLU A 277 13.24 35.92 10.20
C GLU A 277 12.49 34.61 9.92
N TYR A 278 13.17 33.49 10.17
CA TYR A 278 12.53 32.19 10.12
C TYR A 278 11.54 32.04 11.28
N ALA A 279 10.56 31.14 11.11
CA ALA A 279 9.78 30.67 12.26
C ALA A 279 10.67 29.93 13.26
N SER A 280 10.23 29.86 14.52
CA SER A 280 10.93 29.16 15.61
C SER A 280 11.21 27.68 15.35
N THR A 281 10.48 27.07 14.42
CA THR A 281 10.69 25.68 13.96
C THR A 281 11.94 25.50 13.10
N VAL A 282 12.62 26.57 12.69
CA VAL A 282 13.88 26.54 11.94
C VAL A 282 15.01 26.91 12.88
N ASP A 283 15.51 25.89 13.58
CA ASP A 283 16.65 25.97 14.48
C ASP A 283 17.76 24.99 14.07
N GLU A 284 18.97 25.14 14.64
CA GLU A 284 20.12 24.30 14.32
C GLU A 284 19.89 22.81 14.62
N ASN A 285 19.12 22.50 15.66
CA ASN A 285 18.87 21.12 16.05
C ASN A 285 17.92 20.43 15.07
N SER A 286 16.83 21.11 14.71
CA SER A 286 15.93 20.66 13.64
C SER A 286 16.66 20.52 12.29
N ALA A 287 17.60 21.42 12.00
CA ALA A 287 18.41 21.37 10.80
C ALA A 287 19.34 20.14 10.77
N ARG A 288 19.97 19.80 11.92
CA ARG A 288 20.75 18.55 12.08
C ARG A 288 19.88 17.30 11.90
N ASN A 289 18.69 17.29 12.50
CA ASN A 289 17.75 16.16 12.37
C ASN A 289 17.30 15.92 10.92
N LEU A 290 17.10 17.00 10.15
CA LEU A 290 16.82 16.88 8.72
C LEU A 290 18.01 16.27 7.97
N CYS A 291 19.25 16.70 8.25
CA CYS A 291 20.44 16.09 7.62
C CYS A 291 20.53 14.59 7.91
N ALA A 292 20.33 14.17 9.15
CA ALA A 292 20.29 12.75 9.51
C ALA A 292 19.20 11.99 8.72
N THR A 293 18.03 12.61 8.56
CA THR A 293 16.93 12.05 7.75
C THR A 293 17.31 11.89 6.28
N LEU A 294 17.93 12.91 5.67
CA LEU A 294 18.40 12.86 4.28
C LEU A 294 19.44 11.75 4.07
N PHE A 295 20.36 11.57 5.02
CA PHE A 295 21.42 10.56 4.92
C PHE A 295 20.85 9.16 5.03
N TYR A 296 19.95 8.95 6.00
CA TYR A 296 19.26 7.68 6.15
C TYR A 296 18.50 7.31 4.87
N ILE A 297 17.78 8.25 4.28
CA ILE A 297 17.05 8.03 3.02
C ILE A 297 18.03 7.66 1.90
N GLU A 298 19.13 8.39 1.74
CA GLU A 298 20.12 8.12 0.70
C GLU A 298 20.75 6.73 0.86
N GLU A 299 21.14 6.33 2.08
CA GLU A 299 21.67 5.00 2.34
C GLU A 299 20.67 3.88 2.08
N MET A 300 19.39 4.12 2.41
CA MET A 300 18.34 3.15 2.10
C MET A 300 18.15 3.02 0.59
N ILE A 301 18.30 4.10 -0.18
CA ILE A 301 18.25 4.05 -1.65
C ILE A 301 19.42 3.21 -2.17
N TRP A 302 20.65 3.41 -1.70
CA TRP A 302 21.80 2.59 -2.10
C TRP A 302 21.61 1.10 -1.77
N LYS A 303 20.97 0.80 -0.63
CA LYS A 303 20.68 -0.59 -0.24
C LYS A 303 19.55 -1.23 -1.06
N ARG A 304 18.61 -0.44 -1.59
CA ARG A 304 17.42 -0.91 -2.32
C ARG A 304 17.63 -1.01 -3.82
N ASP A 305 18.34 -0.05 -4.39
CA ASP A 305 18.51 0.07 -5.84
C ASP A 305 19.69 -0.77 -6.32
N GLN A 306 19.37 -2.01 -6.73
CA GLN A 306 20.36 -2.96 -7.28
C GLN A 306 20.92 -2.55 -8.65
N SER A 307 20.40 -1.48 -9.27
CA SER A 307 20.88 -0.99 -10.55
C SER A 307 22.07 -0.03 -10.45
N LEU A 308 22.37 0.45 -9.24
CA LEU A 308 23.54 1.28 -8.95
C LEU A 308 24.78 0.39 -8.84
N THR A 309 25.84 0.81 -9.50
CA THR A 309 27.18 0.20 -9.42
C THR A 309 27.88 0.61 -8.13
N GLU A 310 28.80 -0.23 -7.65
CA GLU A 310 29.62 0.10 -6.47
C GLU A 310 30.36 1.44 -6.65
N THR A 311 30.87 1.70 -7.85
CA THR A 311 31.56 2.96 -8.21
C THR A 311 30.65 4.18 -8.13
N GLU A 312 29.38 4.07 -8.56
CA GLU A 312 28.41 5.18 -8.44
C GLU A 312 28.11 5.48 -6.96
N ILE A 313 28.01 4.45 -6.13
CA ILE A 313 27.77 4.58 -4.68
C ILE A 313 28.98 5.19 -3.98
N GLU A 314 30.19 4.73 -4.28
CA GLU A 314 31.44 5.29 -3.73
C GLU A 314 31.62 6.76 -4.11
N ALA A 315 31.33 7.13 -5.36
CA ALA A 315 31.37 8.53 -5.79
C ALA A 315 30.36 9.40 -5.04
N SER A 316 29.14 8.89 -4.80
CA SER A 316 28.15 9.61 -3.99
C SER A 316 28.53 9.72 -2.52
N LYS A 317 29.13 8.67 -1.94
CA LYS A 317 29.68 8.71 -0.57
C LYS A 317 30.78 9.75 -0.46
N ALA A 318 31.74 9.76 -1.39
CA ALA A 318 32.82 10.74 -1.41
C ALA A 318 32.28 12.17 -1.56
N ALA A 319 31.27 12.39 -2.40
CA ALA A 319 30.62 13.69 -2.55
C ALA A 319 29.92 14.16 -1.26
N ARG A 320 29.34 13.22 -0.49
CA ARG A 320 28.78 13.48 0.83
C ARG A 320 29.89 13.80 1.83
N GLU A 321 30.89 12.92 1.96
CA GLU A 321 32.03 13.05 2.88
C GLU A 321 32.83 14.36 2.67
N TYR A 322 32.88 14.88 1.45
CA TYR A 322 33.49 16.18 1.15
C TYR A 322 32.98 17.32 2.05
N LEU A 323 31.70 17.29 2.45
CA LEU A 323 31.12 18.25 3.40
C LEU A 323 31.26 17.84 4.87
N ILE A 324 31.34 16.54 5.16
CA ILE A 324 30.97 15.95 6.46
C ILE A 324 32.17 15.26 7.17
N SER A 325 33.38 15.28 6.60
CA SER A 325 34.54 14.50 7.12
C SER A 325 34.86 14.66 8.62
N ASP A 326 34.31 15.66 9.31
CA ASP A 326 34.55 15.93 10.73
C ASP A 326 33.34 15.56 11.64
N MET A 327 32.27 14.97 11.08
CA MET A 327 31.01 14.65 11.78
C MET A 327 30.65 13.15 11.79
N GLU A 328 31.50 12.24 11.29
CA GLU A 328 31.18 10.79 11.36
C GLU A 328 30.94 10.32 12.80
N ASP A 329 31.68 10.87 13.77
CA ASP A 329 31.50 10.55 15.19
C ASP A 329 30.24 11.19 15.81
N GLU A 330 29.84 12.40 15.40
CA GLU A 330 28.62 13.05 15.90
C GLU A 330 27.35 12.50 15.24
N LEU A 331 27.40 12.13 13.96
CA LEU A 331 26.22 11.68 13.21
C LEU A 331 25.97 10.18 13.38
N SER A 332 27.00 9.37 13.64
CA SER A 332 26.83 7.96 14.00
C SER A 332 26.05 7.76 15.31
N THR A 333 26.05 8.75 16.21
CA THR A 333 25.21 8.74 17.42
C THR A 333 23.74 9.15 17.16
N LEU A 334 23.46 9.86 16.05
CA LEU A 334 22.15 10.34 15.65
C LEU A 334 21.46 9.50 14.58
N ILE A 335 22.21 8.63 13.88
CA ILE A 335 21.62 7.53 13.13
C ILE A 335 21.09 6.57 14.19
N PRO A 336 19.76 6.47 14.43
CA PRO A 336 19.27 5.34 15.18
C PRO A 336 19.79 4.13 14.44
N GLU A 337 20.56 3.25 15.11
CA GLU A 337 20.94 1.96 14.57
C GLU A 337 19.73 1.48 13.79
N ALA A 338 19.84 1.40 12.45
CA ALA A 338 18.75 0.91 11.62
C ALA A 338 18.33 -0.36 12.32
N PRO A 339 17.09 -0.45 12.87
CA PRO A 339 16.78 -1.47 13.85
C PRO A 339 17.23 -2.74 13.18
N SER A 340 18.22 -3.38 13.79
CA SER A 340 18.59 -4.70 13.37
C SER A 340 17.33 -5.47 13.66
N ILE A 341 16.44 -5.55 12.67
CA ILE A 341 15.34 -6.46 12.69
C ILE A 341 16.09 -7.76 12.68
N ARG A 342 16.33 -8.28 13.89
CA ARG A 342 16.88 -9.62 14.09
C ARG A 342 16.06 -10.44 13.11
N THR A 343 16.73 -10.98 12.10
CA THR A 343 16.07 -11.66 10.99
C THR A 343 15.14 -12.77 11.50
N SER A 344 15.35 -13.24 12.73
CA SER A 344 14.45 -14.10 13.48
C SER A 344 13.11 -13.48 13.88
N THR A 345 13.01 -12.20 14.29
CA THR A 345 11.76 -11.54 14.71
C THR A 345 10.85 -11.27 13.51
N SER A 346 11.39 -10.85 12.37
CA SER A 346 10.62 -10.69 11.12
C SER A 346 10.12 -12.04 10.59
N ARG A 347 10.96 -13.08 10.60
CA ARG A 347 10.55 -14.44 10.22
C ARG A 347 9.49 -15.01 11.17
N ARG A 348 9.64 -14.80 12.47
CA ARG A 348 8.69 -15.25 13.49
C ARG A 348 7.34 -14.56 13.33
N ASN A 349 7.31 -13.25 13.11
CA ASN A 349 6.06 -12.52 12.86
C ASN A 349 5.45 -12.89 11.50
N PHE A 350 6.26 -13.12 10.46
CA PHE A 350 5.78 -13.63 9.18
C PHE A 350 5.07 -14.98 9.33
N VAL A 351 5.73 -15.94 10.00
CA VAL A 351 5.14 -17.25 10.31
C VAL A 351 3.90 -17.10 11.19
N GLY A 352 3.94 -16.19 12.18
CA GLY A 352 2.81 -15.85 13.02
C GLY A 352 1.59 -15.39 12.22
N PHE A 353 1.75 -14.39 11.34
CA PHE A 353 0.64 -13.90 10.51
C PHE A 353 0.16 -14.91 9.46
N TRP A 354 1.05 -15.74 8.92
CA TRP A 354 0.66 -16.83 8.04
C TRP A 354 -0.22 -17.85 8.77
N LEU A 355 0.19 -18.27 9.98
CA LEU A 355 -0.59 -19.17 10.84
C LEU A 355 -1.91 -18.54 11.32
N LEU A 356 -1.91 -17.25 11.67
CA LEU A 356 -3.14 -16.54 12.05
C LEU A 356 -4.15 -16.51 10.90
N GLY A 357 -3.69 -16.22 9.67
CA GLY A 357 -4.52 -16.26 8.48
C GLY A 357 -5.03 -17.66 8.15
N LEU A 358 -4.20 -18.69 8.37
CA LEU A 358 -4.58 -20.09 8.19
C LEU A 358 -5.66 -20.52 9.20
N CYS A 359 -5.43 -20.30 10.49
CA CYS A 359 -6.35 -20.73 11.54
C CYS A 359 -7.68 -19.96 11.54
N ASN A 360 -7.69 -18.69 11.10
CA ASN A 360 -8.91 -17.88 11.09
C ASN A 360 -10.03 -18.46 10.21
N ASN A 361 -9.66 -19.02 9.05
CA ASN A 361 -10.62 -19.52 8.06
C ASN A 361 -10.80 -21.04 8.13
N PHE A 362 -10.11 -21.70 9.06
CA PHE A 362 -10.05 -23.17 9.09
C PHE A 362 -11.38 -23.81 9.51
N ALA A 363 -12.04 -23.26 10.53
CA ALA A 363 -13.34 -23.74 10.98
C ALA A 363 -14.40 -23.62 9.88
N TYR A 364 -14.46 -22.47 9.21
CA TYR A 364 -15.31 -22.21 8.03
C TYR A 364 -15.14 -23.30 6.95
N VAL A 365 -13.89 -23.59 6.55
CA VAL A 365 -13.60 -24.60 5.52
C VAL A 365 -14.03 -26.00 5.95
N ILE A 366 -13.81 -26.38 7.22
CA ILE A 366 -14.24 -27.69 7.71
C ILE A 366 -15.75 -27.82 7.69
N MET A 367 -16.50 -26.79 8.12
CA MET A 367 -17.96 -26.88 8.18
C MET A 367 -18.57 -27.14 6.80
N LEU A 368 -18.03 -26.51 5.75
CA LEU A 368 -18.45 -26.78 4.36
C LEU A 368 -17.98 -28.15 3.85
N SER A 369 -16.78 -28.58 4.23
CA SER A 369 -16.24 -29.90 3.87
C SER A 369 -17.00 -31.04 4.54
N ALA A 370 -17.52 -30.80 5.75
CA ALA A 370 -18.30 -31.71 6.56
C ALA A 370 -19.81 -31.56 6.34
N ALA A 371 -20.27 -30.68 5.42
CA ALA A 371 -21.68 -30.30 5.32
C ALA A 371 -22.62 -31.51 5.16
N LYS A 372 -22.26 -32.46 4.28
CA LYS A 372 -23.03 -33.69 4.07
C LYS A 372 -23.08 -34.56 5.34
N ASP A 373 -21.94 -34.74 6.00
CA ASP A 373 -21.83 -35.53 7.24
C ASP A 373 -22.55 -34.88 8.44
N ILE A 374 -22.59 -33.54 8.49
CA ILE A 374 -23.32 -32.76 9.50
C ILE A 374 -24.82 -32.99 9.36
N LEU A 375 -25.34 -33.01 8.14
CA LEU A 375 -26.77 -33.20 7.87
C LEU A 375 -27.23 -34.63 8.13
N ASP A 376 -26.37 -35.64 7.90
CA ASP A 376 -26.66 -37.06 8.18
C ASP A 376 -26.71 -37.41 9.68
N SER A 377 -26.12 -36.57 10.54
CA SER A 377 -25.92 -36.88 11.96
C SER A 377 -27.19 -36.87 12.84
N GLY A 378 -28.36 -36.60 12.26
CA GLY A 378 -29.68 -36.51 12.90
C GLY A 378 -30.65 -37.68 12.65
N GLU A 379 -30.27 -38.72 11.90
CA GLU A 379 -31.15 -39.86 11.60
C GLU A 379 -31.01 -41.06 12.56
N VAL A 380 -32.11 -41.79 12.73
CA VAL A 380 -32.33 -42.90 13.69
C VAL A 380 -31.34 -44.06 13.46
N PRO A 381 -30.77 -44.67 14.52
CA PRO A 381 -29.91 -45.85 14.41
C PRO A 381 -30.75 -47.08 14.04
N GLY A 382 -31.02 -47.27 12.76
CA GLY A 382 -31.92 -48.34 12.30
C GLY A 382 -31.99 -48.50 10.78
N ASN A 383 -30.87 -48.31 10.07
CA ASN A 383 -30.56 -48.88 8.76
C ASN A 383 -29.22 -48.29 8.28
N SER A 384 -28.13 -48.66 8.95
CA SER A 384 -26.77 -48.36 8.52
C SER A 384 -26.44 -49.10 7.22
N THR A 385 -26.91 -48.56 6.10
CA THR A 385 -26.54 -48.98 4.73
C THR A 385 -25.60 -47.98 4.04
N ASN A 386 -25.25 -46.87 4.68
CA ASN A 386 -24.59 -45.72 4.04
C ASN A 386 -23.09 -45.55 4.34
N VAL A 387 -22.31 -46.62 4.33
CA VAL A 387 -20.83 -46.54 4.31
C VAL A 387 -20.23 -47.26 3.10
N GLN A 388 -20.98 -48.16 2.47
CA GLN A 388 -20.50 -48.92 1.31
C GLN A 388 -20.85 -48.21 0.01
N CYS A 389 -19.84 -48.10 -0.85
CA CYS A 389 -20.01 -47.70 -2.23
C CYS A 389 -21.03 -48.60 -2.95
N ARG A 390 -21.85 -48.03 -3.84
CA ARG A 390 -22.89 -48.77 -4.59
C ARG A 390 -22.35 -49.29 -5.92
N GLU A 391 -22.58 -50.57 -6.20
CA GLU A 391 -22.17 -51.18 -7.47
C GLU A 391 -23.00 -50.68 -8.66
N HIS A 392 -24.30 -50.39 -8.44
CA HIS A 392 -25.20 -49.86 -9.47
C HIS A 392 -26.10 -48.77 -8.88
N ILE A 393 -26.13 -47.60 -9.52
CA ILE A 393 -26.95 -46.46 -9.10
C ILE A 393 -28.30 -46.54 -9.80
N VAL A 394 -29.37 -46.83 -9.05
CA VAL A 394 -30.75 -46.97 -9.59
C VAL A 394 -31.65 -45.80 -9.15
N SER A 395 -31.26 -45.08 -8.11
CA SER A 395 -32.00 -43.95 -7.53
C SER A 395 -31.06 -42.90 -6.95
N ARG A 396 -31.49 -41.63 -6.94
CA ARG A 396 -30.73 -40.52 -6.32
C ARG A 396 -30.81 -40.60 -4.81
N GLU A 397 -29.66 -40.44 -4.15
CA GLU A 397 -29.61 -40.21 -2.71
C GLU A 397 -29.71 -38.72 -2.40
N CYS A 398 -30.86 -38.31 -1.88
CA CYS A 398 -31.14 -36.92 -1.57
C CYS A 398 -31.34 -36.73 -0.07
N GLN A 399 -30.54 -35.84 0.52
CA GLN A 399 -30.75 -35.42 1.90
C GLN A 399 -32.02 -34.56 2.03
N PRO A 400 -32.72 -34.61 3.17
CA PRO A 400 -33.93 -33.83 3.41
C PRO A 400 -33.65 -32.31 3.48
N ILE A 401 -32.42 -31.94 3.82
CA ILE A 401 -31.93 -30.57 3.86
C ILE A 401 -30.75 -30.49 2.89
N SER A 402 -30.69 -29.46 2.04
CA SER A 402 -29.54 -29.24 1.15
C SER A 402 -28.36 -28.67 1.92
N THR A 403 -27.14 -29.04 1.54
CA THR A 403 -25.88 -28.43 2.02
C THR A 403 -25.84 -26.92 1.78
N GLY A 404 -26.64 -26.38 0.85
CA GLY A 404 -26.87 -24.94 0.71
C GLY A 404 -27.37 -24.25 1.98
N SER A 405 -28.08 -24.97 2.87
CA SER A 405 -28.50 -24.45 4.18
C SER A 405 -27.30 -24.31 5.14
N VAL A 406 -26.35 -25.25 5.08
CA VAL A 406 -25.08 -25.16 5.82
C VAL A 406 -24.27 -23.98 5.30
N LEU A 407 -24.22 -23.77 3.98
CA LEU A 407 -23.55 -22.61 3.38
C LEU A 407 -24.13 -21.28 3.87
N LEU A 408 -25.47 -21.13 3.93
CA LEU A 408 -26.11 -19.92 4.44
C LEU A 408 -25.79 -19.67 5.92
N ALA A 409 -25.83 -20.73 6.74
CA ALA A 409 -25.43 -20.68 8.14
C ALA A 409 -23.95 -20.28 8.31
N ASP A 410 -23.11 -20.63 7.35
CA ASP A 410 -21.66 -20.40 7.39
C ASP A 410 -21.22 -19.04 6.80
N ILE A 411 -22.08 -18.34 6.05
CA ILE A 411 -21.72 -17.04 5.43
C ILE A 411 -22.45 -15.82 6.01
N ILE A 412 -23.73 -15.96 6.39
CA ILE A 412 -24.55 -14.82 6.86
C ILE A 412 -24.00 -14.21 8.16
N PRO A 413 -23.63 -14.99 9.19
CA PRO A 413 -23.09 -14.42 10.43
C PRO A 413 -21.80 -13.64 10.21
N ALA A 414 -20.88 -14.18 9.40
CA ALA A 414 -19.66 -13.47 9.01
C ALA A 414 -19.96 -12.14 8.32
N LEU A 415 -20.94 -12.09 7.40
CA LEU A 415 -21.37 -10.85 6.74
C LEU A 415 -21.92 -9.83 7.75
N VAL A 416 -22.78 -10.26 8.67
CA VAL A 416 -23.35 -9.39 9.72
C VAL A 416 -22.25 -8.82 10.61
N VAL A 417 -21.30 -9.66 11.04
CA VAL A 417 -20.14 -9.22 11.83
C VAL A 417 -19.28 -8.25 11.02
N LYS A 418 -19.02 -8.52 9.74
CA LYS A 418 -18.22 -7.64 8.86
C LYS A 418 -18.84 -6.26 8.69
N VAL A 419 -20.15 -6.18 8.56
CA VAL A 419 -20.88 -4.91 8.41
C VAL A 419 -20.97 -4.16 9.75
N SER A 420 -21.18 -4.86 10.86
CA SER A 420 -21.45 -4.24 12.17
C SER A 420 -20.21 -3.95 13.01
N ALA A 421 -19.18 -4.80 12.96
CA ALA A 421 -18.01 -4.69 13.83
C ALA A 421 -17.23 -3.37 13.70
N PRO A 422 -17.04 -2.76 12.50
CA PRO A 422 -16.31 -1.49 12.39
C PRO A 422 -16.85 -0.36 13.30
N PHE A 423 -18.13 -0.40 13.68
CA PHE A 423 -18.76 0.62 14.53
C PHE A 423 -18.36 0.55 16.01
N PHE A 424 -17.91 -0.61 16.52
CA PHE A 424 -17.63 -0.80 17.95
C PHE A 424 -16.31 -1.53 18.23
N ILE A 425 -15.67 -2.11 17.21
CA ILE A 425 -14.50 -2.97 17.38
C ILE A 425 -13.31 -2.23 18.02
N HIS A 426 -13.18 -0.91 17.80
CA HIS A 426 -12.12 -0.06 18.33
C HIS A 426 -12.10 0.02 19.86
N VAL A 427 -13.23 -0.23 20.53
CA VAL A 427 -13.35 -0.22 22.00
C VAL A 427 -12.64 -1.41 22.64
N PHE A 428 -12.55 -2.53 21.92
CA PHE A 428 -11.99 -3.77 22.44
C PHE A 428 -10.53 -3.92 22.02
N PRO A 429 -9.59 -4.25 22.91
CA PRO A 429 -8.20 -4.51 22.55
C PRO A 429 -8.05 -5.82 21.76
N PHE A 430 -7.00 -5.94 20.93
CA PHE A 430 -6.79 -7.08 20.04
C PHE A 430 -6.73 -8.43 20.78
N GLY A 431 -6.18 -8.46 22.00
CA GLY A 431 -6.13 -9.67 22.81
C GLY A 431 -7.52 -10.21 23.18
N VAL A 432 -8.46 -9.32 23.52
CA VAL A 432 -9.85 -9.69 23.83
C VAL A 432 -10.56 -10.17 22.57
N ARG A 433 -10.39 -9.47 21.44
CA ARG A 433 -10.95 -9.90 20.15
C ARG A 433 -10.47 -11.30 19.78
N HIS A 434 -9.17 -11.56 19.91
CA HIS A 434 -8.58 -12.87 19.63
C HIS A 434 -9.14 -13.97 20.55
N LEU A 435 -9.30 -13.71 21.85
CA LEU A 435 -9.91 -14.66 22.79
C LEU A 435 -11.36 -15.00 22.41
N ILE A 436 -12.16 -14.01 22.03
CA ILE A 436 -13.53 -14.22 21.56
C ILE A 436 -13.54 -15.10 20.31
N VAL A 437 -12.65 -14.85 19.34
CA VAL A 437 -12.55 -15.67 18.12
C VAL A 437 -12.19 -17.12 18.44
N VAL A 438 -11.19 -17.35 19.29
CA VAL A 438 -10.77 -18.70 19.71
C VAL A 438 -11.90 -19.41 20.45
N PHE A 439 -12.62 -18.72 21.33
CA PHE A 439 -13.78 -19.27 22.03
C PHE A 439 -14.89 -19.68 21.05
N LEU A 440 -15.27 -18.80 20.11
CA LEU A 440 -16.31 -19.08 19.12
C LEU A 440 -15.95 -20.28 18.24
N GLN A 441 -14.69 -20.39 17.79
CA GLN A 441 -14.23 -21.54 17.01
C GLN A 441 -14.19 -22.84 17.83
N SER A 442 -13.77 -22.78 19.10
CA SER A 442 -13.75 -23.95 19.98
C SER A 442 -15.17 -24.43 20.29
N ALA A 443 -16.08 -23.49 20.58
CA ALA A 443 -17.49 -23.77 20.81
C ALA A 443 -18.16 -24.36 19.56
N SER A 444 -17.80 -23.87 18.36
CA SER A 444 -18.27 -24.43 17.09
C SER A 444 -17.94 -25.92 16.97
N PHE A 445 -16.65 -26.30 17.04
CA PHE A 445 -16.25 -27.70 16.92
C PHE A 445 -16.86 -28.58 18.02
N ALA A 446 -16.94 -28.08 19.25
CA ALA A 446 -17.56 -28.82 20.35
C ALA A 446 -19.07 -29.04 20.13
N LEU A 447 -19.81 -28.02 19.67
CA LEU A 447 -21.24 -28.13 19.40
C LEU A 447 -21.54 -29.10 18.26
N VAL A 448 -20.76 -29.07 17.17
CA VAL A 448 -20.94 -30.00 16.04
C VAL A 448 -20.53 -31.42 16.43
N GLY A 449 -19.46 -31.59 17.21
CA GLY A 449 -19.05 -32.91 17.73
C GLY A 449 -20.09 -33.53 18.68
N LEU A 450 -20.75 -32.70 19.51
CA LEU A 450 -21.75 -33.12 20.48
C LEU A 450 -23.19 -33.12 19.94
N SER A 451 -23.41 -32.62 18.72
CA SER A 451 -24.78 -32.41 18.22
C SER A 451 -25.53 -33.74 18.06
N SER A 452 -26.73 -33.78 18.62
CA SER A 452 -27.73 -34.83 18.43
C SER A 452 -28.85 -34.43 17.47
N SER A 453 -28.89 -33.17 17.05
CA SER A 453 -29.86 -32.64 16.10
C SER A 453 -29.17 -31.71 15.10
N THR A 454 -29.69 -31.67 13.87
CA THR A 454 -29.17 -30.82 12.79
C THR A 454 -29.18 -29.34 13.17
N GLY A 455 -30.16 -28.89 13.97
CA GLY A 455 -30.24 -27.50 14.46
C GLY A 455 -29.07 -27.11 15.38
N VAL A 456 -28.66 -27.99 16.29
CA VAL A 456 -27.50 -27.75 17.17
C VAL A 456 -26.20 -27.76 16.36
N ALA A 457 -26.10 -28.63 15.35
CA ALA A 457 -24.96 -28.64 14.45
C ALA A 457 -24.86 -27.33 13.64
N LEU A 458 -25.97 -26.85 13.07
CA LEU A 458 -26.03 -25.57 12.36
C LEU A 458 -25.72 -24.37 13.27
N LEU A 459 -26.09 -24.41 14.55
CA LEU A 459 -25.66 -23.39 15.50
C LEU A 459 -24.14 -23.38 15.66
N GLY A 460 -23.50 -24.56 15.70
CA GLY A 460 -22.06 -24.68 15.67
C GLY A 460 -21.44 -24.03 14.43
N VAL A 461 -22.02 -24.26 13.25
CA VAL A 461 -21.59 -23.62 11.98
C VAL A 461 -21.70 -22.09 12.07
N VAL A 462 -22.80 -21.56 12.62
CA VAL A 462 -23.00 -20.12 12.83
C VAL A 462 -21.92 -19.50 13.71
N LEU A 463 -21.48 -20.19 14.77
CA LEU A 463 -20.40 -19.71 15.64
C LEU A 463 -19.05 -19.69 14.90
N ALA A 464 -18.75 -20.70 14.07
CA ALA A 464 -17.54 -20.70 13.24
C ALA A 464 -17.53 -19.49 12.29
N SER A 465 -18.66 -19.23 11.63
CA SER A 465 -18.83 -18.09 10.72
C SER A 465 -18.60 -16.75 11.42
N ALA A 466 -19.27 -16.52 12.56
CA ALA A 466 -19.13 -15.29 13.32
C ALA A 466 -17.68 -15.08 13.82
N GLY A 467 -17.03 -16.15 14.30
CA GLY A 467 -15.64 -16.13 14.73
C GLY A 467 -14.67 -15.80 13.60
N SER A 468 -14.85 -16.42 12.43
CA SER A 468 -14.01 -16.17 11.24
C SER A 468 -14.15 -14.73 10.74
N GLY A 469 -15.37 -14.19 10.70
CA GLY A 469 -15.63 -12.79 10.31
C GLY A 469 -15.01 -11.78 11.27
N LEU A 470 -15.12 -11.99 12.59
CA LEU A 470 -14.52 -11.11 13.60
C LEU A 470 -12.98 -11.15 13.53
N GLY A 471 -12.42 -12.34 13.34
CA GLY A 471 -10.98 -12.53 13.24
C GLY A 471 -10.40 -11.92 11.98
N GLU A 472 -11.06 -12.04 10.82
CA GLU A 472 -10.59 -11.42 9.57
C GLU A 472 -10.39 -9.91 9.72
N ILE A 473 -11.36 -9.20 10.28
CA ILE A 473 -11.26 -7.76 10.54
C ILE A 473 -10.16 -7.47 11.56
N SER A 474 -10.09 -8.26 12.63
CA SER A 474 -9.13 -8.06 13.72
C SER A 474 -7.68 -8.24 13.27
N TYR A 475 -7.38 -9.30 12.50
CA TYR A 475 -6.00 -9.54 12.05
C TYR A 475 -5.62 -8.64 10.88
N LEU A 476 -6.56 -8.29 10.01
CA LEU A 476 -6.30 -7.29 8.96
C LEU A 476 -5.96 -5.93 9.58
N ALA A 477 -6.72 -5.49 10.58
CA ALA A 477 -6.39 -4.29 11.35
C ALA A 477 -5.06 -4.45 12.12
N LEU A 478 -4.76 -5.64 12.65
CA LEU A 478 -3.49 -5.88 13.35
C LEU A 478 -2.28 -5.77 12.42
N THR A 479 -2.41 -6.18 11.14
CA THR A 479 -1.29 -6.09 10.18
C THR A 479 -0.79 -4.67 9.93
N SER A 480 -1.62 -3.64 10.13
CA SER A 480 -1.20 -2.24 9.95
C SER A 480 -0.21 -1.76 11.03
N HIS A 481 -0.14 -2.47 12.17
CA HIS A 481 0.78 -2.18 13.26
C HIS A 481 2.18 -2.82 13.08
N PHE A 482 2.39 -3.63 12.04
CA PHE A 482 3.66 -4.32 11.79
C PHE A 482 4.38 -3.77 10.54
N ASP A 483 5.68 -3.47 10.67
CA ASP A 483 6.55 -3.04 9.56
C ASP A 483 6.63 -4.13 8.46
N GLY A 484 6.67 -3.72 7.19
CA GLY A 484 6.53 -4.59 6.01
C GLY A 484 7.36 -5.88 6.03
N PHE A 485 6.70 -7.02 5.81
CA PHE A 485 7.33 -8.34 5.77
C PHE A 485 8.23 -8.52 4.53
N SER A 486 9.56 -8.53 4.73
CA SER A 486 10.53 -8.83 3.66
C SER A 486 10.89 -10.32 3.63
N PHE A 487 10.81 -10.94 2.44
CA PHE A 487 11.20 -12.32 2.23
C PHE A 487 12.73 -12.51 2.39
N PRO A 488 13.20 -13.56 3.08
CA PRO A 488 14.60 -13.97 3.00
C PRO A 488 14.85 -14.76 1.71
N LYS A 489 15.84 -14.33 0.92
CA LYS A 489 16.54 -15.01 -0.18
C LYS A 489 16.16 -16.50 -0.42
N THR A 490 15.37 -16.77 -1.46
CA THR A 490 15.35 -18.08 -2.16
C THR A 490 16.33 -18.06 -3.34
N GLU A 491 17.61 -17.90 -3.04
CA GLU A 491 18.69 -17.82 -4.04
C GLU A 491 19.03 -19.21 -4.66
N LYS A 492 18.47 -20.31 -4.16
CA LYS A 492 18.89 -21.67 -4.56
C LYS A 492 18.01 -22.40 -5.58
N LEU A 493 16.83 -21.89 -5.96
CA LEU A 493 15.94 -22.59 -6.91
C LEU A 493 15.86 -21.96 -8.32
N CYS A 494 16.34 -20.73 -8.53
CA CYS A 494 16.29 -20.05 -9.83
C CYS A 494 17.57 -20.25 -10.66
N LYS A 495 17.87 -21.50 -11.04
CA LYS A 495 18.92 -21.80 -12.05
C LYS A 495 18.42 -21.70 -13.50
N PHE A 496 17.13 -21.50 -13.73
CA PHE A 496 16.55 -21.46 -15.08
C PHE A 496 16.46 -20.03 -15.62
N ARG A 497 17.23 -19.76 -16.69
CA ARG A 497 17.45 -18.46 -17.36
C ARG A 497 16.17 -17.81 -17.91
N LEU A 498 15.05 -18.54 -17.98
CA LEU A 498 13.76 -18.07 -18.52
C LEU A 498 12.90 -17.28 -17.50
N LEU A 499 13.19 -17.38 -16.20
CA LEU A 499 12.38 -16.78 -15.12
C LEU A 499 12.87 -15.39 -14.64
N ARG A 500 13.87 -14.82 -15.33
CA ARG A 500 14.52 -13.55 -14.93
C ARG A 500 13.69 -12.27 -15.16
N ARG A 501 12.45 -12.37 -15.65
CA ARG A 501 11.67 -11.24 -16.19
C ARG A 501 10.50 -10.77 -15.33
N PHE A 502 10.28 -11.34 -14.13
CA PHE A 502 9.10 -11.02 -13.33
C PHE A 502 9.46 -10.42 -11.95
N PRO A 503 9.06 -9.18 -11.65
CA PRO A 503 9.30 -8.56 -10.34
C PRO A 503 8.33 -9.13 -9.30
N VAL A 504 8.87 -9.83 -8.29
CA VAL A 504 8.10 -10.33 -7.14
C VAL A 504 7.87 -9.15 -6.18
N ARG A 505 6.70 -8.51 -6.23
CA ARG A 505 6.26 -7.50 -5.25
C ARG A 505 5.78 -8.19 -3.96
N SER A 506 6.24 -7.71 -2.80
CA SER A 506 5.86 -8.20 -1.46
C SER A 506 4.35 -8.14 -1.23
N PHE A 507 3.74 -9.29 -0.94
CA PHE A 507 2.34 -9.43 -0.50
C PHE A 507 2.31 -9.69 1.02
N PRO A 508 1.30 -9.20 1.77
CA PRO A 508 1.17 -9.49 3.20
C PRO A 508 0.95 -11.01 3.44
N PRO A 509 1.69 -11.65 4.36
CA PRO A 509 1.67 -13.11 4.60
C PRO A 509 0.29 -13.68 4.95
N GLY A 510 -0.59 -12.89 5.56
CA GLY A 510 -1.95 -13.31 5.92
C GLY A 510 -2.79 -13.76 4.71
N ARG A 511 -2.59 -13.17 3.52
CA ARG A 511 -3.30 -13.59 2.29
C ARG A 511 -2.81 -14.93 1.72
N LEU A 512 -1.57 -15.31 2.00
CA LEU A 512 -1.04 -16.63 1.64
C LEU A 512 -1.53 -17.70 2.63
N GLY A 513 -1.72 -17.33 3.90
CA GLY A 513 -2.30 -18.19 4.93
C GLY A 513 -3.76 -18.56 4.67
N THR A 514 -4.60 -17.61 4.23
CA THR A 514 -6.03 -17.87 3.96
C THR A 514 -6.28 -18.82 2.78
N GLY A 515 -5.44 -18.80 1.74
CA GLY A 515 -5.49 -19.79 0.66
C GLY A 515 -5.03 -21.18 1.11
N GLY A 516 -4.07 -21.25 2.04
CA GLY A 516 -3.64 -22.51 2.65
C GLY A 516 -4.72 -23.15 3.53
N ALA A 517 -5.51 -22.35 4.26
CA ALA A 517 -6.59 -22.84 5.12
C ALA A 517 -7.58 -23.76 4.38
N GLY A 518 -7.91 -23.42 3.13
CA GLY A 518 -8.79 -24.21 2.27
C GLY A 518 -8.26 -25.63 2.05
N VAL A 519 -7.03 -25.74 1.56
CA VAL A 519 -6.40 -27.03 1.25
C VAL A 519 -6.14 -27.84 2.50
N PHE A 520 -5.52 -27.23 3.52
CA PHE A 520 -5.19 -27.94 4.75
C PHE A 520 -6.46 -28.35 5.51
N GLY A 521 -7.49 -27.52 5.55
CA GLY A 521 -8.76 -27.83 6.21
C GLY A 521 -9.50 -28.99 5.56
N ALA A 522 -9.79 -28.89 4.27
CA ALA A 522 -10.51 -29.92 3.53
C ALA A 522 -9.72 -31.23 3.50
N LEU A 523 -8.41 -31.18 3.24
CA LEU A 523 -7.57 -32.37 3.19
C LEU A 523 -7.47 -33.04 4.57
N PHE A 524 -7.22 -32.27 5.63
CA PHE A 524 -7.10 -32.84 6.96
C PHE A 524 -8.40 -33.48 7.43
N TYR A 525 -9.55 -32.88 7.12
CA TYR A 525 -10.86 -33.47 7.41
C TYR A 525 -11.11 -34.75 6.59
N ALA A 526 -10.83 -34.74 5.28
CA ALA A 526 -10.97 -35.92 4.43
C ALA A 526 -10.06 -37.07 4.90
N LEU A 527 -8.80 -36.80 5.21
CA LEU A 527 -7.86 -37.83 5.69
C LEU A 527 -8.32 -38.49 7.01
N LEU A 528 -8.93 -37.72 7.90
CA LEU A 528 -9.44 -38.23 9.18
C LEU A 528 -10.69 -39.08 9.01
N THR A 529 -11.61 -38.67 8.15
CA THR A 529 -12.97 -39.24 8.07
C THR A 529 -13.18 -40.23 6.94
N ASP A 530 -12.22 -40.36 6.01
CA ASP A 530 -12.33 -41.32 4.93
C ASP A 530 -12.15 -42.77 5.42
N PRO A 531 -13.06 -43.70 5.10
CA PRO A 531 -12.97 -45.10 5.51
C PRO A 531 -11.76 -45.86 4.97
N LEU A 532 -11.16 -45.42 3.85
CA LEU A 532 -9.95 -46.03 3.31
C LEU A 532 -8.67 -45.53 4.00
N LEU A 533 -8.80 -44.58 4.93
CA LEU A 533 -7.68 -43.93 5.61
C LEU A 533 -7.76 -44.13 7.12
N LEU A 534 -8.11 -43.09 7.89
CA LEU A 534 -8.11 -43.14 9.35
C LEU A 534 -9.48 -43.52 9.95
N ASP A 535 -10.55 -43.51 9.14
CA ASP A 535 -11.92 -43.93 9.50
C ASP A 535 -12.43 -43.39 10.85
N VAL A 536 -12.05 -42.15 11.18
CA VAL A 536 -12.54 -41.46 12.37
C VAL A 536 -13.94 -40.95 12.09
N SER A 537 -14.90 -41.27 12.95
CA SER A 537 -16.27 -40.78 12.78
C SER A 537 -16.31 -39.23 12.68
N PRO A 538 -17.19 -38.64 11.85
CA PRO A 538 -17.28 -37.18 11.69
C PRO A 538 -17.39 -36.41 13.02
N LYS A 539 -18.13 -36.96 14.00
CA LYS A 539 -18.25 -36.37 15.35
C LYS A 539 -16.92 -36.39 16.10
N ASN A 540 -16.20 -37.50 16.07
CA ASN A 540 -14.89 -37.62 16.71
C ASN A 540 -13.83 -36.76 16.01
N ALA A 541 -13.91 -36.61 14.69
CA ALA A 541 -13.04 -35.73 13.93
C ALA A 541 -13.19 -34.27 14.41
N MET A 542 -14.39 -33.78 14.72
CA MET A 542 -14.57 -32.43 15.28
C MET A 542 -13.82 -32.21 16.60
N PHE A 543 -13.75 -33.22 17.47
CA PHE A 543 -12.96 -33.12 18.71
C PHE A 543 -11.46 -33.11 18.44
N VAL A 544 -10.97 -33.89 17.47
CA VAL A 544 -9.56 -33.82 17.05
C VAL A 544 -9.20 -32.42 16.51
N MET A 545 -10.14 -31.77 15.82
CA MET A 545 -9.97 -30.41 15.29
C MET A 545 -9.87 -29.32 16.37
N LEU A 546 -10.18 -29.59 17.64
CA LEU A 546 -9.96 -28.63 18.75
C LEU A 546 -8.47 -28.28 18.96
N LEU A 547 -7.56 -29.09 18.41
CA LEU A 547 -6.13 -28.75 18.33
C LEU A 547 -5.87 -27.45 17.57
N LEU A 548 -6.76 -27.05 16.65
CA LEU A 548 -6.56 -25.88 15.78
C LEU A 548 -6.86 -24.56 16.49
N PRO A 549 -7.97 -24.37 17.23
CA PRO A 549 -8.12 -23.22 18.13
C PRO A 549 -7.00 -23.12 19.18
N ALA A 550 -6.48 -24.25 19.67
CA ALA A 550 -5.34 -24.26 20.59
C ALA A 550 -4.05 -23.75 19.89
N LEU A 551 -3.77 -24.21 18.67
CA LEU A 551 -2.68 -23.70 17.83
C LEU A 551 -2.88 -22.21 17.51
N PHE A 552 -4.11 -21.78 17.27
CA PHE A 552 -4.45 -20.40 16.99
C PHE A 552 -4.12 -19.49 18.17
N SER A 553 -4.51 -19.91 19.37
CA SER A 553 -4.19 -19.23 20.63
C SER A 553 -2.69 -19.20 20.92
N PHE A 554 -2.01 -20.34 20.75
CA PHE A 554 -0.56 -20.43 20.89
C PHE A 554 0.17 -19.49 19.92
N THR A 555 -0.30 -19.42 18.67
CA THR A 555 0.30 -18.55 17.65
C THR A 555 0.24 -17.09 18.06
N TYR A 556 -0.92 -16.61 18.53
CA TYR A 556 -1.08 -15.21 18.92
C TYR A 556 -0.23 -14.84 20.15
N TRP A 557 -0.24 -15.68 21.19
CA TRP A 557 0.43 -15.34 22.46
C TRP A 557 1.90 -15.74 22.54
N LYS A 558 2.31 -16.78 21.80
CA LYS A 558 3.66 -17.35 21.87
C LYS A 558 4.43 -17.23 20.57
N VAL A 559 3.81 -17.17 19.40
CA VAL A 559 4.55 -17.00 18.14
C VAL A 559 4.66 -15.54 17.77
N LEU A 560 3.55 -14.79 17.77
CA LEU A 560 3.53 -13.38 17.41
C LEU A 560 4.23 -12.53 18.48
N THR A 561 5.13 -11.64 18.06
CA THR A 561 5.76 -10.66 18.95
C THR A 561 5.10 -9.30 18.74
N MET A 562 4.30 -8.87 19.71
CA MET A 562 3.53 -7.63 19.61
C MET A 562 4.43 -6.39 19.75
N PRO A 563 4.27 -5.37 18.89
CA PRO A 563 4.96 -4.09 19.04
C PRO A 563 4.41 -3.32 20.25
N SER A 564 5.25 -2.46 20.83
CA SER A 564 4.91 -1.61 21.99
C SER A 564 3.79 -0.59 21.74
N THR A 565 3.40 -0.40 20.48
CA THR A 565 2.31 0.48 20.03
C THR A 565 0.92 -0.11 20.21
N VAL A 566 0.81 -1.42 20.50
CA VAL A 566 -0.46 -2.11 20.68
C VAL A 566 -0.73 -2.28 22.17
N HIS A 567 -1.87 -1.76 22.64
CA HIS A 567 -2.30 -1.92 24.04
C HIS A 567 -2.45 -3.42 24.38
N GLN A 568 -1.63 -3.87 25.34
CA GLN A 568 -1.70 -5.23 25.87
C GLN A 568 -2.66 -5.28 27.07
N VAL A 569 -3.42 -6.35 27.16
CA VAL A 569 -4.40 -6.58 28.22
C VAL A 569 -3.67 -7.09 29.45
N ASP A 570 -3.93 -6.48 30.62
CA ASP A 570 -3.47 -7.02 31.90
C ASP A 570 -4.63 -7.81 32.55
N PHE A 571 -4.42 -9.11 32.75
CA PHE A 571 -5.42 -10.01 33.34
C PHE A 571 -5.73 -9.71 34.81
N ARG A 572 -5.00 -8.79 35.46
CA ARG A 572 -5.23 -8.36 36.84
C ARG A 572 -6.14 -7.13 36.97
N ASP A 573 -6.40 -6.41 35.88
CA ASP A 573 -7.27 -5.22 35.88
C ASP A 573 -8.37 -5.33 34.81
N LEU A 574 -9.62 -5.49 35.24
CA LEU A 574 -10.81 -5.59 34.37
C LEU A 574 -11.08 -4.29 33.59
N ARG A 575 -10.55 -3.14 34.02
CA ARG A 575 -10.67 -1.88 33.27
C ARG A 575 -9.76 -1.85 32.04
N SER A 576 -8.69 -2.67 32.00
CA SER A 576 -7.79 -2.79 30.84
C SER A 576 -8.41 -3.52 29.63
N PHE A 577 -9.60 -4.11 29.80
CA PHE A 577 -10.36 -4.79 28.75
C PHE A 577 -11.19 -3.84 27.89
N VAL A 578 -11.30 -2.57 28.28
CA VAL A 578 -12.05 -1.52 27.58
C VAL A 578 -11.14 -0.31 27.39
N VAL A 579 -10.88 0.07 26.14
CA VAL A 579 -10.10 1.28 25.86
C VAL A 579 -11.01 2.49 26.00
N SER A 580 -10.87 3.26 27.08
CA SER A 580 -11.56 4.55 27.24
C SER A 580 -11.07 5.55 26.19
N ARG A 581 -12.02 6.29 25.62
CA ARG A 581 -11.83 7.29 24.55
C ARG A 581 -10.79 8.38 24.89
N ASP A 582 -10.47 8.56 26.17
CA ASP A 582 -9.51 9.56 26.67
C ASP A 582 -8.03 9.12 26.70
N LEU A 583 -7.71 7.84 26.50
CA LEU A 583 -6.32 7.34 26.56
C LEU A 583 -5.57 7.40 25.22
N GLY A 584 -6.26 7.63 24.10
CA GLY A 584 -5.63 8.00 22.83
C GLY A 584 -5.01 9.40 22.85
N ARG A 585 -5.29 10.19 23.90
CA ARG A 585 -4.78 11.56 24.11
C ARG A 585 -3.73 11.68 25.22
N ARG A 586 -3.50 10.63 26.02
CA ARG A 586 -2.61 10.67 27.21
C ARG A 586 -1.33 9.84 27.12
N GLY A 587 -1.06 9.18 25.99
CA GLY A 587 0.19 8.44 25.76
C GLY A 587 1.37 9.27 25.22
N LEU A 588 1.23 10.59 25.14
CA LEU A 588 2.23 11.51 24.57
C LEU A 588 2.73 12.59 25.54
N THR A 589 2.38 12.50 26.83
CA THR A 589 2.85 13.46 27.84
C THR A 589 3.07 12.75 29.16
N ASP A 590 4.26 12.19 29.35
CA ASP A 590 4.91 12.16 30.67
C ASP A 590 6.40 11.87 30.49
N GLU A 591 7.17 12.94 30.29
CA GLU A 591 8.47 13.19 30.93
C GLU A 591 8.99 14.55 30.46
N THR A 592 8.38 15.62 30.99
CA THR A 592 8.91 16.97 31.28
C THR A 592 7.76 17.98 31.20
N ASP A 593 7.05 18.17 32.31
CA ASP A 593 6.50 19.48 32.70
C ASP A 593 5.90 19.37 34.12
N THR A 594 6.78 19.23 35.10
CA THR A 594 6.56 19.84 36.41
C THR A 594 7.44 21.07 36.46
N LEU A 595 6.88 22.23 36.11
CA LEU A 595 7.09 23.54 36.75
C LEU A 595 6.48 24.64 35.87
N LEU A 596 5.47 25.31 36.44
CA LEU A 596 4.88 26.62 36.12
C LEU A 596 3.38 26.54 35.79
N ALA A 597 2.60 26.45 36.85
CA ALA A 597 1.21 26.88 36.88
C ALA A 597 1.13 28.41 36.95
N GLY A 598 0.18 29.00 36.21
CA GLY A 598 -0.25 30.39 36.34
C GLY A 598 -0.59 31.03 35.00
N ASP A 599 -1.83 30.90 34.54
CA ASP A 599 -2.86 31.94 34.68
C ASP A 599 -4.06 31.68 33.74
N GLU A 600 -5.24 31.87 34.34
CA GLU A 600 -6.57 31.77 33.75
C GLU A 600 -6.77 32.80 32.63
N PHE A 601 -7.45 32.42 31.53
CA PHE A 601 -8.39 33.31 30.86
C PHE A 601 -9.42 32.53 30.04
N ASP A 602 -10.66 33.00 30.19
CA ASP A 602 -11.95 32.40 29.86
C ASP A 602 -12.29 32.20 28.37
N ASP A 603 -13.29 31.33 28.21
CA ASP A 603 -14.11 30.99 27.04
C ASP A 603 -14.44 32.13 26.04
N GLU A 604 -14.27 31.82 24.74
CA GLU A 604 -15.25 32.19 23.71
C GLU A 604 -15.28 31.12 22.59
N LEU A 605 -16.44 30.45 22.45
CA LEU A 605 -16.73 29.46 21.41
C LEU A 605 -16.74 30.08 20.00
N GLY A 606 -16.08 29.41 19.05
CA GLY A 606 -16.30 29.57 17.60
C GLY A 606 -16.01 28.26 16.85
N PRO A 607 -16.89 27.80 15.92
CA PRO A 607 -16.96 26.39 15.51
C PRO A 607 -15.98 26.04 14.39
N GLY A 608 -15.36 24.85 14.47
CA GLY A 608 -14.47 24.39 13.40
C GLY A 608 -13.82 23.02 13.61
N GLU A 609 -14.55 22.03 14.15
CA GLU A 609 -14.17 20.63 13.94
C GLU A 609 -14.34 20.30 12.44
N GLU A 610 -13.26 20.41 11.66
CA GLU A 610 -13.26 19.95 10.27
C GLU A 610 -13.10 18.44 10.20
N ARG A 611 -14.29 17.81 10.22
CA ARG A 611 -14.66 16.50 9.66
C ARG A 611 -13.64 15.94 8.65
N VAL A 612 -13.25 14.68 8.87
CA VAL A 612 -12.83 13.74 7.82
C VAL A 612 -13.74 13.98 6.62
N HIS A 613 -13.18 14.40 5.49
CA HIS A 613 -13.96 14.68 4.29
C HIS A 613 -14.53 13.34 3.78
N GLU A 614 -15.69 12.96 4.31
CA GLU A 614 -16.50 11.90 3.77
C GLU A 614 -16.79 12.26 2.31
N LEU A 615 -16.51 11.33 1.40
CA LEU A 615 -17.02 11.40 0.03
C LEU A 615 -18.51 11.75 0.10
N SER A 616 -18.93 12.81 -0.60
CA SER A 616 -20.36 13.17 -0.68
C SER A 616 -21.16 11.95 -1.15
N TYR A 617 -22.39 11.74 -0.68
CA TYR A 617 -23.23 10.59 -1.05
C TYR A 617 -23.32 10.42 -2.59
N HIS A 618 -23.33 11.52 -3.34
CA HIS A 618 -23.28 11.50 -4.81
C HIS A 618 -21.94 11.05 -5.41
N GLN A 619 -20.82 11.32 -4.72
CA GLN A 619 -19.50 10.85 -5.11
C GLN A 619 -19.31 9.36 -4.75
N LYS A 620 -19.81 8.94 -3.58
CA LYS A 620 -19.83 7.53 -3.14
C LYS A 620 -20.63 6.67 -4.13
N THR A 621 -21.84 7.11 -4.50
CA THR A 621 -22.69 6.40 -5.48
C THR A 621 -22.08 6.35 -6.88
N ARG A 622 -21.47 7.45 -7.37
CA ARG A 622 -20.79 7.46 -8.67
C ARG A 622 -19.54 6.57 -8.69
N LEU A 623 -18.80 6.50 -7.59
CA LEU A 623 -17.67 5.57 -7.45
C LEU A 623 -18.16 4.12 -7.44
N LEU A 624 -19.21 3.82 -6.68
CA LEU A 624 -19.89 2.53 -6.66
C LEU A 624 -20.28 2.04 -8.07
N LEU A 625 -20.89 2.90 -8.87
CA LEU A 625 -21.25 2.58 -10.26
C LEU A 625 -20.03 2.24 -11.13
N ARG A 626 -18.88 2.86 -10.87
CA ARG A 626 -17.62 2.54 -11.58
C ARG A 626 -17.01 1.22 -11.10
N LEU A 627 -17.22 0.86 -9.82
CA LEU A 627 -16.75 -0.41 -9.26
C LEU A 627 -17.54 -1.62 -9.78
N LEU A 628 -18.78 -1.42 -10.27
CA LEU A 628 -19.62 -2.50 -10.80
C LEU A 628 -18.91 -3.34 -11.87
N LYS A 629 -18.01 -2.75 -12.67
CA LYS A 629 -17.22 -3.50 -13.67
C LYS A 629 -16.34 -4.60 -13.06
N TYR A 630 -16.00 -4.49 -11.77
CA TYR A 630 -15.25 -5.47 -11.00
C TYR A 630 -16.17 -6.31 -10.11
N MET A 631 -17.14 -5.66 -9.47
CA MET A 631 -18.05 -6.32 -8.53
C MET A 631 -18.92 -7.36 -9.23
N LEU A 632 -19.51 -7.02 -10.39
CA LEU A 632 -20.44 -7.89 -11.09
C LEU A 632 -19.77 -9.20 -11.57
N PRO A 633 -18.62 -9.19 -12.27
CA PRO A 633 -17.95 -10.44 -12.62
C PRO A 633 -17.55 -11.26 -11.40
N LEU A 634 -17.03 -10.63 -10.34
CA LEU A 634 -16.63 -11.33 -9.12
C LEU A 634 -17.82 -11.99 -8.41
N THR A 635 -18.95 -11.28 -8.30
CA THR A 635 -20.20 -11.83 -7.74
C THR A 635 -20.69 -13.03 -8.54
N ILE A 636 -20.65 -12.97 -9.88
CA ILE A 636 -21.09 -14.08 -10.74
C ILE A 636 -20.17 -15.30 -10.59
N VAL A 637 -18.85 -15.08 -10.53
CA VAL A 637 -17.90 -16.19 -10.33
C VAL A 637 -18.17 -16.87 -8.99
N TYR A 638 -18.24 -16.11 -7.90
CA TYR A 638 -18.49 -16.67 -6.57
C TYR A 638 -19.87 -17.31 -6.43
N PHE A 639 -20.87 -16.79 -7.12
CA PHE A 639 -22.17 -17.44 -7.24
C PHE A 639 -22.03 -18.82 -7.91
N GLY A 640 -21.41 -18.90 -9.09
CA GLY A 640 -21.27 -20.16 -9.82
C GLY A 640 -20.40 -21.17 -9.08
N GLU A 641 -19.27 -20.73 -8.53
CA GLU A 641 -18.35 -21.51 -7.67
C GLU A 641 -19.08 -22.14 -6.49
N TYR A 642 -19.78 -21.36 -5.66
CA TYR A 642 -20.45 -21.91 -4.48
C TYR A 642 -21.74 -22.66 -4.81
N PHE A 643 -22.42 -22.33 -5.91
CA PHE A 643 -23.58 -23.09 -6.38
C PHE A 643 -23.18 -24.50 -6.83
N ILE A 644 -22.02 -24.64 -7.50
CA ILE A 644 -21.46 -25.95 -7.82
C ILE A 644 -21.08 -26.66 -6.51
N ASN A 645 -20.23 -26.05 -5.67
CA ASN A 645 -19.67 -26.67 -4.47
C ASN A 645 -20.71 -27.15 -3.45
N GLN A 646 -21.71 -26.33 -3.15
CA GLN A 646 -22.65 -26.56 -2.04
C GLN A 646 -24.10 -26.78 -2.51
N GLY A 647 -24.33 -26.83 -3.82
CA GLY A 647 -25.66 -27.09 -4.39
C GLY A 647 -25.69 -28.26 -5.36
N LEU A 648 -24.62 -28.50 -6.12
CA LEU A 648 -24.60 -29.54 -7.16
C LEU A 648 -23.71 -30.73 -6.80
N MET A 649 -22.55 -30.50 -6.17
CA MET A 649 -21.63 -31.59 -5.82
C MET A 649 -22.23 -32.61 -4.86
N GLU A 650 -23.16 -32.20 -3.98
CA GLU A 650 -23.86 -33.11 -3.06
C GLU A 650 -24.72 -34.16 -3.79
N LEU A 651 -25.13 -33.84 -5.02
CA LEU A 651 -26.02 -34.62 -5.89
C LEU A 651 -25.27 -35.48 -6.93
N LEU A 652 -23.94 -35.32 -7.02
CA LEU A 652 -23.11 -36.14 -7.90
C LEU A 652 -22.74 -37.44 -7.16
N GLU A 653 -23.01 -38.57 -7.80
CA GLU A 653 -22.70 -39.89 -7.27
C GLU A 653 -22.14 -40.75 -8.41
N PHE A 654 -21.01 -41.41 -8.16
CA PHE A 654 -20.39 -42.38 -9.06
C PHE A 654 -20.41 -43.78 -8.44
N ASP A 655 -20.64 -44.80 -9.26
CA ASP A 655 -20.60 -46.20 -8.81
C ASP A 655 -19.19 -46.65 -8.43
N CYS A 656 -19.03 -47.85 -7.87
CA CYS A 656 -17.72 -48.31 -7.41
C CYS A 656 -16.68 -48.48 -8.50
N SER A 657 -17.10 -48.89 -9.70
CA SER A 657 -16.19 -49.08 -10.83
C SER A 657 -15.67 -47.75 -11.39
N HIS A 658 -16.49 -46.70 -11.34
CA HIS A 658 -16.20 -45.38 -11.89
C HIS A 658 -15.83 -44.33 -10.82
N GLY A 659 -15.90 -44.71 -9.53
CA GLY A 659 -15.74 -43.86 -8.34
C GLY A 659 -14.62 -44.28 -7.38
N PHE A 660 -13.68 -45.14 -7.82
CA PHE A 660 -12.60 -45.70 -6.99
C PHE A 660 -13.07 -46.43 -5.72
N GLY A 661 -14.28 -46.98 -5.71
CA GLY A 661 -14.86 -47.61 -4.52
C GLY A 661 -15.20 -46.64 -3.38
N LEU A 662 -15.19 -45.33 -3.63
CA LEU A 662 -15.52 -44.32 -2.63
C LEU A 662 -17.04 -44.22 -2.45
N GLY A 663 -17.53 -44.17 -1.21
CA GLY A 663 -18.94 -43.90 -0.92
C GLY A 663 -19.33 -42.45 -1.20
N SER A 664 -20.64 -42.17 -1.32
CA SER A 664 -21.19 -40.85 -1.69
C SER A 664 -20.65 -39.69 -0.82
N ASN A 665 -20.54 -39.88 0.50
CA ASN A 665 -20.00 -38.87 1.41
C ASN A 665 -18.49 -38.67 1.25
N SER A 666 -17.75 -39.75 0.97
CA SER A 666 -16.30 -39.67 0.70
C SER A 666 -16.04 -38.93 -0.62
N GLN A 667 -16.81 -39.22 -1.67
CA GLN A 667 -16.73 -38.50 -2.95
C GLN A 667 -16.91 -36.99 -2.75
N TYR A 668 -17.93 -36.58 -1.98
CA TYR A 668 -18.16 -35.18 -1.63
C TYR A 668 -16.95 -34.55 -0.91
N ARG A 669 -16.37 -35.21 0.10
CA ARG A 669 -15.17 -34.71 0.80
C ARG A 669 -14.00 -34.49 -0.14
N TRP A 670 -13.73 -35.44 -1.04
CA TRP A 670 -12.63 -35.33 -2.00
C TRP A 670 -12.89 -34.29 -3.10
N PHE A 671 -14.14 -34.06 -3.48
CA PHE A 671 -14.52 -32.94 -4.35
C PHE A 671 -14.14 -31.61 -3.70
N GLN A 672 -14.43 -31.42 -2.41
CA GLN A 672 -14.04 -30.20 -1.67
C GLN A 672 -12.51 -30.03 -1.61
N VAL A 673 -11.75 -31.12 -1.38
CA VAL A 673 -10.27 -31.08 -1.43
C VAL A 673 -9.77 -30.61 -2.80
N THR A 674 -10.33 -31.17 -3.87
CA THR A 674 -9.90 -30.89 -5.24
C THR A 674 -10.21 -29.45 -5.65
N TYR A 675 -11.39 -28.96 -5.28
CA TYR A 675 -11.78 -27.56 -5.44
C TYR A 675 -10.77 -26.64 -4.75
N GLN A 676 -10.48 -26.88 -3.47
CA GLN A 676 -9.54 -26.06 -2.69
C GLN A 676 -8.12 -26.09 -3.27
N LEU A 677 -7.70 -27.21 -3.85
CA LEU A 677 -6.41 -27.31 -4.55
C LEU A 677 -6.37 -26.38 -5.77
N GLY A 678 -7.44 -26.31 -6.56
CA GLY A 678 -7.57 -25.37 -7.67
C GLY A 678 -7.50 -23.91 -7.22
N VAL A 679 -8.22 -23.56 -6.14
CA VAL A 679 -8.18 -22.21 -5.55
C VAL A 679 -6.77 -21.85 -5.05
N PHE A 680 -6.09 -22.78 -4.38
CA PHE A 680 -4.74 -22.57 -3.89
C PHE A 680 -3.73 -22.36 -5.02
N VAL A 681 -3.79 -23.19 -6.07
CA VAL A 681 -2.90 -23.08 -7.24
C VAL A 681 -3.10 -21.74 -7.93
N SER A 682 -4.34 -21.32 -8.19
CA SER A 682 -4.62 -20.05 -8.88
C SER A 682 -4.24 -18.82 -8.04
N ARG A 683 -4.49 -18.84 -6.72
CA ARG A 683 -4.10 -17.74 -5.83
C ARG A 683 -2.57 -17.61 -5.71
N SER A 684 -1.88 -18.75 -5.63
CA SER A 684 -0.41 -18.81 -5.49
C SER A 684 0.31 -18.51 -6.80
N SER A 685 -0.25 -18.89 -7.95
CA SER A 685 0.36 -18.64 -9.28
C SER A 685 0.21 -17.19 -9.75
N SER A 686 -0.60 -16.39 -9.06
CA SER A 686 -0.93 -15.00 -9.43
C SER A 686 0.26 -14.04 -9.46
N GLN A 687 1.41 -14.40 -8.88
CA GLN A 687 2.67 -13.63 -8.98
C GLN A 687 3.37 -13.85 -10.32
N TYR A 688 3.06 -14.94 -11.02
CA TYR A 688 3.67 -15.36 -12.28
C TYR A 688 2.74 -15.15 -13.48
N PHE A 689 1.43 -15.31 -13.28
CA PHE A 689 0.41 -15.16 -14.32
C PHE A 689 -0.60 -14.08 -13.94
N THR A 690 -0.73 -13.06 -14.79
CA THR A 690 -1.66 -11.94 -14.60
C THR A 690 -2.72 -11.92 -15.67
N ILE A 691 -3.98 -11.77 -15.26
CA ILE A 691 -5.12 -11.68 -16.17
C ILE A 691 -5.55 -10.21 -16.25
N PRO A 692 -5.64 -9.61 -17.45
CA PRO A 692 -6.08 -8.22 -17.60
C PRO A 692 -7.55 -8.05 -17.19
N SER A 693 -7.90 -6.88 -16.66
CA SER A 693 -9.23 -6.60 -16.12
C SER A 693 -10.37 -6.72 -17.14
N SER A 694 -10.06 -6.53 -18.42
CA SER A 694 -11.00 -6.73 -19.54
C SER A 694 -11.45 -8.19 -19.71
N VAL A 695 -10.70 -9.16 -19.18
CA VAL A 695 -10.97 -10.60 -19.29
C VAL A 695 -11.73 -11.13 -18.06
N LEU A 696 -11.94 -10.33 -17.01
CA LEU A 696 -12.72 -10.75 -15.84
C LEU A 696 -14.15 -11.22 -16.17
N PRO A 697 -14.89 -10.57 -17.08
CA PRO A 697 -16.22 -11.06 -17.50
C PRO A 697 -16.16 -12.44 -18.16
N LEU A 698 -15.07 -12.76 -18.89
CA LEU A 698 -14.90 -14.08 -19.49
C LEU A 698 -14.80 -15.16 -18.42
N LEU A 699 -14.08 -14.92 -17.31
CA LEU A 699 -14.02 -15.86 -16.19
C LEU A 699 -15.41 -16.13 -15.59
N ALA A 700 -16.24 -15.08 -15.48
CA ALA A 700 -17.63 -15.22 -15.04
C ALA A 700 -18.46 -16.08 -16.01
N THR A 701 -18.33 -15.88 -17.32
CA THR A 701 -19.01 -16.69 -18.34
C THR A 701 -18.55 -18.15 -18.30
N LEU A 702 -17.25 -18.39 -18.18
CA LEU A 702 -16.68 -19.74 -18.06
C LEU A 702 -17.19 -20.44 -16.80
N GLN A 703 -17.27 -19.72 -15.68
CA GLN A 703 -17.80 -20.25 -14.43
C GLN A 703 -19.28 -20.64 -14.53
N LEU A 704 -20.12 -19.78 -15.13
CA LEU A 704 -21.53 -20.10 -15.37
C LEU A 704 -21.70 -21.28 -16.34
N THR A 705 -20.84 -21.37 -17.35
CA THR A 705 -20.83 -22.51 -18.29
C THR A 705 -20.51 -23.80 -17.53
N ASN A 706 -19.51 -23.78 -16.65
CA ASN A 706 -19.19 -24.91 -15.79
C ASN A 706 -20.37 -25.27 -14.86
N GLY A 707 -21.05 -24.27 -14.30
CA GLY A 707 -22.26 -24.48 -13.50
C GLY A 707 -23.39 -25.14 -14.28
N ALA A 708 -23.59 -24.76 -15.54
CA ALA A 708 -24.57 -25.40 -16.43
C ALA A 708 -24.18 -26.85 -16.76
N VAL A 709 -22.88 -27.12 -16.95
CA VAL A 709 -22.34 -28.48 -17.15
C VAL A 709 -22.63 -29.35 -15.92
N PHE A 710 -22.35 -28.86 -14.70
CA PHE A 710 -22.65 -29.59 -13.46
C PHE A 710 -24.14 -29.76 -13.21
N THR A 711 -24.95 -28.75 -13.52
CA THR A 711 -26.41 -28.85 -13.42
C THR A 711 -26.93 -29.94 -14.36
N SER A 712 -26.42 -29.98 -15.59
CA SER A 712 -26.75 -31.03 -16.56
C SER A 712 -26.23 -32.40 -16.11
N ALA A 713 -25.04 -32.47 -15.49
CA ALA A 713 -24.49 -33.71 -14.96
C ALA A 713 -25.35 -34.25 -13.81
N ALA A 714 -25.82 -33.40 -12.90
CA ALA A 714 -26.73 -33.77 -11.83
C ALA A 714 -28.11 -34.21 -12.36
N LEU A 715 -28.56 -33.70 -13.51
CA LEU A 715 -29.84 -34.05 -14.12
C LEU A 715 -29.79 -35.31 -14.99
N TYR A 716 -28.71 -35.51 -15.76
CA TYR A 716 -28.62 -36.54 -16.81
C TYR A 716 -27.50 -37.56 -16.62
N PHE A 717 -26.68 -37.46 -15.57
CA PHE A 717 -25.64 -38.43 -15.21
C PHE A 717 -24.67 -38.79 -16.36
N PHE A 718 -24.37 -37.83 -17.24
CA PHE A 718 -23.55 -38.08 -18.43
C PHE A 718 -22.03 -38.14 -18.16
N LEU A 719 -21.58 -37.82 -16.94
CA LEU A 719 -20.16 -37.85 -16.60
C LEU A 719 -19.69 -39.31 -16.47
N PRO A 720 -18.72 -39.78 -17.29
CA PRO A 720 -18.41 -41.20 -17.37
C PRO A 720 -17.56 -41.72 -16.21
N HIS A 721 -16.85 -40.85 -15.50
CA HIS A 721 -15.93 -41.25 -14.44
C HIS A 721 -15.68 -40.10 -13.45
N ILE A 722 -15.43 -40.42 -12.17
CA ILE A 722 -15.16 -39.43 -11.11
C ILE A 722 -13.96 -38.53 -11.41
N LEU A 723 -12.97 -39.05 -12.16
CA LEU A 723 -11.80 -38.28 -12.61
C LEU A 723 -12.17 -37.09 -13.50
N VAL A 724 -13.20 -37.22 -14.33
CA VAL A 724 -13.69 -36.11 -15.15
C VAL A 724 -14.33 -35.05 -14.26
N ALA A 725 -15.09 -35.47 -13.24
CA ALA A 725 -15.61 -34.55 -12.24
C ALA A 725 -14.45 -33.84 -11.51
N PHE A 726 -13.44 -34.56 -11.03
CA PHE A 726 -12.26 -33.95 -10.39
C PHE A 726 -11.55 -32.92 -11.29
N ALA A 727 -11.41 -33.18 -12.59
CA ALA A 727 -10.82 -32.23 -13.51
C ALA A 727 -11.66 -30.94 -13.66
N LEU A 728 -12.98 -31.08 -13.77
CA LEU A 728 -13.92 -29.95 -13.88
C LEU A 728 -14.02 -29.15 -12.57
N ILE A 729 -13.91 -29.81 -11.42
CA ILE A 729 -13.88 -29.20 -10.08
C ILE A 729 -12.55 -28.50 -9.83
N PHE A 730 -11.44 -29.09 -10.25
CA PHE A 730 -10.14 -28.41 -10.18
C PHE A 730 -10.14 -27.15 -11.06
N TYR A 731 -10.73 -27.25 -12.26
CA TYR A 731 -10.93 -26.10 -13.16
C TYR A 731 -11.80 -25.01 -12.55
N GLU A 732 -12.88 -25.39 -11.87
CA GLU A 732 -13.74 -24.49 -11.11
C GLU A 732 -12.94 -23.68 -10.07
N GLY A 733 -12.16 -24.37 -9.22
CA GLY A 733 -11.32 -23.70 -8.22
C GLY A 733 -10.26 -22.79 -8.83
N LEU A 734 -9.72 -23.14 -10.01
CA LEU A 734 -8.79 -22.28 -10.74
C LEU A 734 -9.45 -20.97 -11.18
N LEU A 735 -10.68 -21.03 -11.70
CA LEU A 735 -11.44 -19.85 -12.14
C LEU A 735 -11.77 -18.93 -10.96
N GLY A 736 -12.29 -19.49 -9.86
CA GLY A 736 -12.63 -18.76 -8.63
C GLY A 736 -11.45 -17.99 -8.05
N GLY A 737 -10.34 -18.70 -7.79
CA GLY A 737 -9.14 -18.07 -7.23
C GLY A 737 -8.45 -17.09 -8.19
N ALA A 738 -8.48 -17.34 -9.51
CA ALA A 738 -7.95 -16.41 -10.51
C ALA A 738 -8.80 -15.12 -10.60
N ALA A 739 -10.14 -15.23 -10.61
CA ALA A 739 -11.03 -14.09 -10.63
C ALA A 739 -10.86 -13.23 -9.38
N TYR A 740 -10.76 -13.85 -8.20
CA TYR A 740 -10.54 -13.15 -6.94
C TYR A 740 -9.26 -12.31 -6.98
N VAL A 741 -8.10 -12.93 -7.21
CA VAL A 741 -6.82 -12.22 -7.08
C VAL A 741 -6.65 -11.16 -8.17
N ASN A 742 -7.08 -11.43 -9.40
CA ASN A 742 -6.95 -10.46 -10.48
C ASN A 742 -7.95 -9.30 -10.33
N THR A 743 -9.13 -9.51 -9.72
CA THR A 743 -10.05 -8.42 -9.39
C THR A 743 -9.46 -7.47 -8.36
N PHE A 744 -8.97 -7.98 -7.23
CA PHE A 744 -8.35 -7.12 -6.21
C PHE A 744 -7.07 -6.45 -6.70
N ARG A 745 -6.31 -7.10 -7.58
CA ARG A 745 -5.16 -6.50 -8.26
C ARG A 745 -5.58 -5.37 -9.20
N ALA A 746 -6.62 -5.56 -10.02
CA ALA A 746 -7.12 -4.53 -10.93
C ALA A 746 -7.65 -3.30 -10.16
N VAL A 747 -8.39 -3.53 -9.06
CA VAL A 747 -8.82 -2.48 -8.13
C VAL A 747 -7.61 -1.77 -7.52
N HIS A 748 -6.56 -2.51 -7.15
CA HIS A 748 -5.31 -1.92 -6.65
C HIS A 748 -4.52 -1.16 -7.73
N SER A 749 -4.59 -1.52 -9.01
CA SER A 749 -3.82 -0.83 -10.05
C SER A 749 -4.57 0.33 -10.69
N GLU A 750 -5.88 0.21 -10.89
CA GLU A 750 -6.69 1.16 -11.65
C GLU A 750 -7.35 2.24 -10.78
N ILE A 751 -7.48 2.01 -9.46
CA ILE A 751 -8.14 2.97 -8.55
C ILE A 751 -7.11 3.82 -7.82
N PRO A 752 -7.27 5.16 -7.82
CA PRO A 752 -6.42 6.07 -7.06
C PRO A 752 -6.39 5.72 -5.57
N MET A 753 -5.23 5.88 -4.93
CA MET A 753 -5.00 5.52 -3.52
C MET A 753 -6.05 6.10 -2.57
N ALA A 754 -6.46 7.35 -2.78
CA ALA A 754 -7.46 8.05 -1.97
C ALA A 754 -8.86 7.37 -1.92
N GLN A 755 -9.19 6.55 -2.91
CA GLN A 755 -10.47 5.84 -2.98
C GLN A 755 -10.30 4.32 -2.85
N ARG A 756 -9.07 3.84 -2.74
CA ARG A 756 -8.72 2.42 -2.85
C ARG A 756 -9.19 1.62 -1.64
N GLU A 757 -9.06 2.16 -0.43
CA GLU A 757 -9.52 1.49 0.80
C GLU A 757 -11.04 1.28 0.78
N PHE A 758 -11.79 2.36 0.52
CA PHE A 758 -13.24 2.30 0.34
C PHE A 758 -13.63 1.33 -0.80
N SER A 759 -12.92 1.37 -1.93
CA SER A 759 -13.20 0.53 -3.09
C SER A 759 -12.88 -0.95 -2.85
N MET A 760 -11.79 -1.27 -2.16
CA MET A 760 -11.45 -2.65 -1.79
C MET A 760 -12.46 -3.22 -0.81
N GLY A 761 -12.85 -2.44 0.20
CA GLY A 761 -13.88 -2.85 1.17
C GLY A 761 -15.24 -3.09 0.50
N PHE A 762 -15.62 -2.26 -0.48
CA PHE A 762 -16.86 -2.49 -1.23
C PHE A 762 -16.76 -3.67 -2.20
N VAL A 763 -15.63 -3.82 -2.89
CA VAL A 763 -15.42 -4.95 -3.81
C VAL A 763 -15.37 -6.28 -3.05
N SER A 764 -14.84 -6.31 -1.82
CA SER A 764 -14.88 -7.50 -0.95
C SER A 764 -16.25 -7.82 -0.36
N ILE A 765 -17.29 -7.03 -0.62
CA ILE A 765 -18.67 -7.45 -0.32
C ILE A 765 -19.23 -8.30 -1.48
N SER A 766 -18.68 -8.14 -2.69
CA SER A 766 -19.20 -8.77 -3.92
C SER A 766 -19.10 -10.30 -3.91
N ASP A 767 -18.05 -10.86 -3.31
CA ASP A 767 -17.89 -12.31 -3.17
C ASP A 767 -18.96 -12.89 -2.23
N THR A 768 -19.17 -12.23 -1.09
CA THR A 768 -20.11 -12.61 -0.04
C THR A 768 -21.55 -12.54 -0.56
N ILE A 769 -21.88 -11.51 -1.36
CA ILE A 769 -23.16 -11.43 -2.07
C ILE A 769 -23.36 -12.65 -2.99
N GLY A 770 -22.36 -13.01 -3.79
CA GLY A 770 -22.42 -14.16 -4.69
C GLY A 770 -22.66 -15.48 -3.94
N ILE A 771 -21.94 -15.70 -2.84
CA ILE A 771 -22.07 -16.89 -1.99
C ILE A 771 -23.46 -16.98 -1.37
N VAL A 772 -24.01 -15.88 -0.86
CA VAL A 772 -25.36 -15.84 -0.28
C VAL A 772 -26.41 -16.20 -1.34
N PHE A 773 -26.32 -15.61 -2.53
CA PHE A 773 -27.23 -15.96 -3.64
C PHE A 773 -27.11 -17.43 -4.05
N ALA A 774 -25.90 -17.98 -4.07
CA ALA A 774 -25.68 -19.40 -4.35
C ALA A 774 -26.38 -20.30 -3.33
N GLY A 775 -26.23 -20.01 -2.03
CA GLY A 775 -26.89 -20.77 -0.97
C GLY A 775 -28.42 -20.74 -1.05
N PHE A 776 -29.00 -19.56 -1.34
CA PHE A 776 -30.45 -19.43 -1.53
C PHE A 776 -30.97 -20.20 -2.75
N LEU A 777 -30.20 -20.27 -3.84
CA LEU A 777 -30.60 -20.98 -5.06
C LEU A 777 -30.30 -22.50 -4.99
N ALA A 778 -29.30 -22.91 -4.22
CA ALA A 778 -28.95 -24.31 -4.02
C ALA A 778 -30.13 -25.11 -3.43
N ILE A 779 -30.83 -24.55 -2.43
CA ILE A 779 -31.97 -25.22 -1.78
C ILE A 779 -33.12 -25.57 -2.76
N PRO A 780 -33.69 -24.63 -3.54
CA PRO A 780 -34.73 -24.97 -4.51
C PRO A 780 -34.18 -25.84 -5.64
N ALA A 781 -32.93 -25.66 -6.08
CA ALA A 781 -32.32 -26.51 -7.11
C ALA A 781 -32.23 -27.97 -6.66
N HIS A 782 -31.72 -28.22 -5.44
CA HIS A 782 -31.70 -29.53 -4.80
C HIS A 782 -33.08 -30.17 -4.77
N ASN A 783 -34.08 -29.45 -4.25
CA ASN A 783 -35.45 -29.96 -4.15
C ASN A 783 -36.06 -30.30 -5.52
N ILE A 784 -35.76 -29.54 -6.56
CA ILE A 784 -36.25 -29.80 -7.92
C ILE A 784 -35.55 -31.03 -8.51
N ILE A 785 -34.22 -31.09 -8.43
CA ILE A 785 -33.42 -32.19 -9.00
C ILE A 785 -33.78 -33.51 -8.29
N CYS A 786 -33.95 -33.50 -6.98
CA CYS A 786 -34.34 -34.67 -6.19
C CYS A 786 -35.76 -35.18 -6.47
N ARG A 787 -36.67 -34.32 -6.96
CA ARG A 787 -38.04 -34.73 -7.35
C ARG A 787 -38.11 -35.34 -8.75
N GLN A 788 -37.08 -35.18 -9.57
CA GLN A 788 -37.05 -35.74 -10.92
C GLN A 788 -36.59 -37.21 -10.91
N LYS A 789 -37.15 -38.01 -11.81
CA LYS A 789 -36.68 -39.39 -12.03
C LYS A 789 -35.27 -39.36 -12.60
N LEU A 790 -34.45 -40.30 -12.13
CA LEU A 790 -33.09 -40.51 -12.64
C LEU A 790 -33.18 -40.97 -14.10
N PHE A 791 -32.59 -40.20 -15.01
CA PHE A 791 -32.38 -40.60 -16.39
C PHE A 791 -30.97 -41.20 -16.47
N ILE A 792 -30.89 -42.53 -16.55
CA ILE A 792 -29.64 -43.29 -16.76
C ILE A 792 -29.50 -43.62 -18.23
#